data_AF-A0A933ZG18-F1
#
_entry.id   AF-A0A933ZG18-F1
#
_cell.length_a   1.000
_cell.length_b   1.000
_cell.length_c   1.000
_cell.angle_alpha   90.00
_cell.angle_beta   90.00
_cell.angle_gamma   90.00
#
_symmetry.space_group_name_H-M   'P 1'
#
loop_
_entity.id
_entity.type
_entity.pdbx_description
1 polymer ?
#
loop_
_entity_poly.entity_id
_entity_poly.type
_entity_poly.pdbx_seq_one_letter_code
_entity_poly.pdbx_strand_id
1 'polypeptide(L)'
;MRSIRLVLGCAGLAAFSWAGTARAVTFDASGILSFDPAAVFTESFESFVPGDAGNAEAKVVQTADALHGAKVLRVTLAEEGFSIALPVPAASKSYRLTFWIQGDCIGGAAVDYSDETSRSYSQAFPTGRITSDGWLEMSTSPFRVDGSGQGIDARMFLHTYDASQPVEVGIDAVELVEDGAFAAPAACATLGDKACGAEEVCIARVCRDARGWFPPLPGSEARDKFVTYWKQKIHDTYAPYLPRKSSMPEALDAMEQMRTASTGVEYWSKFTEVVRLLRDAHTYTRAPFMYEVGSDRPLNACFMQGSADMTQGAWASDPKWPDVLVSHVGPDFAWNLHAGDRLVAVDGIHPLAWVKQVFRSSYWAWEADDPAQLANLYMMLRSLIPLHATTITVLRCDPVAKTCSTAPEVIDVASAPRMDPANKSKLVGCDNRPSYHVAGAPADHNFANGLDDATVIEGLALESDDTEKIHGLVWNTLYGDGENYPVDTKLRKATNAWLGSRGVIQDHREGHGGTSQTANILVGFSRGVFVPMVGVMRSHANDEGPADAAEGKQIFNELKDVLGVMAGSNTPHEDIPVALLLTWDVSASDFLPYMLKGGAKVRLFGPGPTMGAFGTFYQYSYWGGLLWSISAEDSISPEGIALSGHGVIPDELVVPLQSDLVSGKDTVHDAALAWVRKELKP
;
A
#
# COMPACT_ATOMS: atom_id res chain seq x y z
N MET A 1 -34.27 35.44 18.42
CA MET A 1 -33.73 36.81 18.61
C MET A 1 -32.30 36.71 19.16
N ARG A 2 -31.29 36.79 18.29
CA ARG A 2 -29.87 36.96 18.64
C ARG A 2 -29.20 37.77 17.52
N SER A 3 -28.46 38.80 17.90
CA SER A 3 -27.92 39.83 17.00
C SER A 3 -26.54 39.48 16.48
N ILE A 4 -26.34 39.61 15.16
CA ILE A 4 -25.03 39.71 14.52
C ILE A 4 -24.62 41.19 14.54
N ARG A 5 -23.45 41.52 15.12
CA ARG A 5 -22.86 42.87 15.03
C ARG A 5 -21.96 42.94 13.78
N LEU A 6 -22.41 43.70 12.78
CA LEU A 6 -21.61 44.10 11.63
C LEU A 6 -20.89 45.42 11.96
N VAL A 7 -19.57 45.49 11.80
CA VAL A 7 -18.80 46.74 11.82
C VAL A 7 -18.57 47.15 10.38
N LEU A 8 -19.21 48.25 9.94
CA LEU A 8 -18.97 48.88 8.64
C LEU A 8 -17.72 49.76 8.68
N GLY A 9 -16.76 49.48 7.81
CA GLY A 9 -15.73 50.42 7.38
C GLY A 9 -15.72 50.50 5.86
N CYS A 10 -16.21 51.61 5.31
CA CYS A 10 -16.16 51.90 3.87
C CYS A 10 -14.76 52.37 3.46
N ALA A 11 -14.11 51.63 2.55
CA ALA A 11 -13.10 52.16 1.64
C ALA A 11 -13.19 51.38 0.32
N GLY A 12 -13.43 52.10 -0.77
CA GLY A 12 -13.72 51.52 -2.08
C GLY A 12 -12.54 50.77 -2.68
N LEU A 13 -12.84 49.61 -3.25
CA LEU A 13 -11.93 48.83 -4.09
C LEU A 13 -12.71 48.36 -5.33
N ALA A 14 -12.07 48.56 -6.47
CA ALA A 14 -12.57 48.22 -7.79
C ALA A 14 -13.01 46.76 -7.86
N ALA A 15 -14.21 46.53 -8.42
CA ALA A 15 -14.72 45.21 -8.70
C ALA A 15 -13.88 44.55 -9.80
N PHE A 16 -12.87 43.76 -9.40
CA PHE A 16 -12.43 42.65 -10.21
C PHE A 16 -13.58 41.64 -10.22
N SER A 17 -14.17 41.41 -11.39
CA SER A 17 -15.09 40.31 -11.63
C SER A 17 -14.31 39.01 -11.53
N TRP A 18 -14.24 38.44 -10.33
CA TRP A 18 -13.97 37.02 -10.18
C TRP A 18 -15.13 36.29 -10.87
N ALA A 19 -14.83 35.38 -11.78
CA ALA A 19 -15.82 34.40 -12.22
C ALA A 19 -16.38 33.74 -10.95
N GLY A 20 -17.67 33.97 -10.67
CA GLY A 20 -18.29 33.48 -9.45
C GLY A 20 -18.17 31.97 -9.40
N THR A 21 -17.50 31.47 -8.37
CA THR A 21 -17.52 30.06 -8.02
C THR A 21 -18.97 29.65 -7.78
N ALA A 22 -19.42 28.56 -8.41
CA ALA A 22 -20.68 27.92 -8.03
C ALA A 22 -20.67 27.70 -6.52
N ARG A 23 -21.66 28.27 -5.83
CA ARG A 23 -21.76 28.20 -4.37
C ARG A 23 -22.72 27.07 -4.05
N ALA A 24 -22.22 26.04 -3.38
CA ALA A 24 -23.07 25.07 -2.73
C ALA A 24 -24.11 25.76 -1.83
N VAL A 25 -25.28 25.12 -1.71
CA VAL A 25 -26.42 25.43 -0.83
C VAL A 25 -26.32 26.73 -0.02
N THR A 26 -27.27 27.64 -0.20
CA THR A 26 -27.26 28.92 0.52
C THR A 26 -28.08 28.84 1.80
N PHE A 27 -27.53 29.36 2.90
CA PHE A 27 -28.31 29.64 4.11
C PHE A 27 -28.85 31.06 4.03
N ASP A 28 -30.15 31.22 4.23
CA ASP A 28 -30.74 32.53 4.40
C ASP A 28 -30.37 33.15 5.76
N ALA A 29 -30.81 34.39 6.01
CA ALA A 29 -30.55 35.08 7.27
C ALA A 29 -31.18 34.39 8.51
N SER A 30 -32.10 33.45 8.29
CA SER A 30 -32.75 32.64 9.32
C SER A 30 -32.04 31.30 9.55
N GLY A 31 -31.03 30.97 8.73
CA GLY A 31 -30.32 29.69 8.76
C GLY A 31 -31.04 28.57 8.01
N ILE A 32 -32.00 28.88 7.14
CA ILE A 32 -32.67 27.89 6.29
C ILE A 32 -31.80 27.62 5.06
N LEU A 33 -31.47 26.36 4.84
CA LEU A 33 -30.72 25.88 3.68
C LEU A 33 -31.63 25.84 2.44
N SER A 34 -31.09 26.28 1.30
CA SER A 34 -31.68 26.10 -0.02
C SER A 34 -30.63 25.64 -1.02
N PHE A 35 -30.98 24.67 -1.86
CA PHE A 35 -30.13 24.20 -2.95
C PHE A 35 -29.85 25.28 -4.00
N ASP A 36 -28.70 25.18 -4.66
CA ASP A 36 -28.34 25.98 -5.82
C ASP A 36 -29.40 25.77 -6.92
N PRO A 37 -30.05 26.83 -7.42
CA PRO A 37 -31.03 26.71 -8.49
C PRO A 37 -30.45 26.14 -9.80
N ALA A 38 -29.12 26.11 -9.96
CA ALA A 38 -28.44 25.51 -11.10
C ALA A 38 -28.04 24.04 -10.89
N ALA A 39 -28.34 23.45 -9.73
CA ALA A 39 -28.06 22.04 -9.47
C ALA A 39 -28.78 21.12 -10.46
N VAL A 40 -28.05 20.19 -11.05
CA VAL A 40 -28.61 19.15 -11.93
C VAL A 40 -29.12 17.94 -11.12
N PHE A 41 -28.68 17.82 -9.88
CA PHE A 41 -29.13 16.82 -8.92
C PHE A 41 -29.05 17.37 -7.49
N THR A 42 -30.07 17.06 -6.69
CA THR A 42 -30.12 17.35 -5.26
C THR A 42 -30.71 16.16 -4.51
N GLU A 43 -30.22 15.91 -3.29
CA GLU A 43 -30.77 14.89 -2.38
C GLU A 43 -30.74 15.42 -0.94
N SER A 44 -31.90 15.35 -0.27
CA SER A 44 -32.10 15.77 1.12
C SER A 44 -32.61 14.64 2.01
N PHE A 45 -32.57 13.40 1.52
CA PHE A 45 -32.90 12.16 2.20
C PHE A 45 -34.33 12.01 2.74
N GLU A 46 -35.25 12.91 2.37
CA GLU A 46 -36.66 12.85 2.80
C GLU A 46 -37.40 11.62 2.25
N SER A 47 -37.09 11.25 1.00
CA SER A 47 -37.64 10.11 0.29
C SER A 47 -36.59 9.08 -0.14
N PHE A 48 -35.34 9.24 0.29
CA PHE A 48 -34.26 8.34 -0.10
C PHE A 48 -34.47 6.94 0.48
N VAL A 49 -34.18 5.93 -0.33
CA VAL A 49 -34.16 4.53 0.08
C VAL A 49 -32.75 4.03 -0.17
N PRO A 50 -31.97 3.73 0.88
CA PRO A 50 -30.63 3.20 0.72
C PRO A 50 -30.62 1.93 -0.14
N GLY A 51 -29.67 1.85 -1.06
CA GLY A 51 -29.41 0.63 -1.84
C GLY A 51 -28.73 -0.45 -1.01
N ASP A 52 -28.27 -1.51 -1.67
CA ASP A 52 -27.38 -2.49 -1.05
C ASP A 52 -26.09 -1.78 -0.58
N ALA A 53 -25.73 -1.98 0.69
CA ALA A 53 -24.61 -1.33 1.34
C ALA A 53 -23.43 -2.29 1.58
N GLY A 54 -23.52 -3.54 1.11
CA GLY A 54 -22.47 -4.54 1.35
C GLY A 54 -22.23 -4.74 2.84
N ASN A 55 -20.98 -4.59 3.27
CA ASN A 55 -20.61 -4.63 4.70
C ASN A 55 -20.87 -3.32 5.47
N ALA A 56 -21.28 -2.23 4.81
CA ALA A 56 -21.73 -1.01 5.47
C ALA A 56 -23.22 -1.09 5.86
N GLU A 57 -23.64 -0.28 6.82
CA GLU A 57 -25.06 -0.11 7.16
C GLU A 57 -25.53 1.30 6.78
N ALA A 58 -26.63 1.44 6.05
CA ALA A 58 -27.16 2.74 5.65
C ALA A 58 -28.65 2.86 6.04
N LYS A 59 -29.00 3.93 6.77
CA LYS A 59 -30.37 4.18 7.25
C LYS A 59 -30.72 5.65 7.14
N VAL A 60 -31.91 5.94 6.64
CA VAL A 60 -32.48 7.29 6.72
C VAL A 60 -33.12 7.46 8.09
N VAL A 61 -32.71 8.48 8.84
CA VAL A 61 -33.19 8.73 10.20
C VAL A 61 -33.83 10.10 10.30
N GLN A 62 -34.91 10.19 11.07
CA GLN A 62 -35.49 11.47 11.43
C GLN A 62 -34.67 12.12 12.54
N THR A 63 -34.30 13.38 12.35
CA THR A 63 -33.48 14.11 13.32
C THR A 63 -33.76 15.61 13.29
N ALA A 64 -33.58 16.26 14.43
CA ALA A 64 -33.85 17.69 14.58
C ALA A 64 -32.72 18.58 14.06
N ASP A 65 -31.55 18.00 13.81
CA ASP A 65 -30.34 18.65 13.29
C ASP A 65 -30.14 18.41 11.79
N ALA A 66 -31.16 17.93 11.07
CA ALA A 66 -31.13 17.88 9.61
C ALA A 66 -30.96 19.31 9.05
N LEU A 67 -30.05 19.49 8.10
CA LEU A 67 -29.80 20.78 7.47
C LEU A 67 -30.92 21.15 6.50
N HIS A 68 -31.51 20.16 5.82
CA HIS A 68 -32.63 20.35 4.93
C HIS A 68 -33.74 19.32 5.18
N GLY A 69 -34.90 19.79 5.66
CA GLY A 69 -36.03 18.91 5.98
C GLY A 69 -36.00 18.43 7.43
N ALA A 70 -36.23 17.14 7.64
CA ALA A 70 -36.29 16.48 8.94
C ALA A 70 -35.54 15.14 8.98
N LYS A 71 -34.92 14.70 7.86
CA LYS A 71 -34.20 13.44 7.77
C LYS A 71 -32.78 13.62 7.25
N VAL A 72 -31.92 12.71 7.66
CA VAL A 72 -30.54 12.60 7.16
C VAL A 72 -30.22 11.14 6.87
N LEU A 73 -29.24 10.90 6.01
CA LEU A 73 -28.68 9.56 5.83
C LEU A 73 -27.62 9.32 6.91
N ARG A 74 -27.76 8.27 7.69
CA ARG A 74 -26.69 7.76 8.56
C ARG A 74 -26.11 6.50 7.96
N VAL A 75 -24.79 6.50 7.81
CA VAL A 75 -24.03 5.38 7.30
C VAL A 75 -23.03 4.94 8.35
N THR A 76 -23.04 3.67 8.72
CA THR A 76 -21.94 3.02 9.43
C THR A 76 -21.05 2.38 8.39
N LEU A 77 -19.90 3.01 8.14
CA LEU A 77 -18.90 2.53 7.18
C LEU A 77 -18.03 1.46 7.85
N ALA A 78 -17.81 0.34 7.16
CA ALA A 78 -16.89 -0.73 7.53
C ALA A 78 -15.83 -0.92 6.42
N GLU A 79 -15.19 -2.09 6.31
CA GLU A 79 -14.19 -2.40 5.26
C GLU A 79 -14.65 -2.02 3.84
N GLU A 80 -15.93 -2.22 3.55
CA GLU A 80 -16.54 -1.78 2.29
C GLU A 80 -17.14 -0.38 2.46
N GLY A 81 -16.76 0.52 1.54
CA GLY A 81 -17.35 1.85 1.47
C GLY A 81 -18.83 1.83 1.10
N PHE A 82 -19.49 2.98 1.15
CA PHE A 82 -20.86 3.17 0.70
C PHE A 82 -20.89 4.06 -0.54
N SER A 83 -21.88 3.86 -1.42
CA SER A 83 -22.04 4.71 -2.60
C SER A 83 -23.47 5.17 -2.83
N ILE A 84 -23.60 6.38 -3.36
CA ILE A 84 -24.87 6.99 -3.76
C ILE A 84 -24.77 7.26 -5.27
N ALA A 85 -25.70 6.71 -6.05
CA ALA A 85 -25.75 6.99 -7.48
C ALA A 85 -25.99 8.48 -7.73
N LEU A 86 -25.23 9.06 -8.65
CA LEU A 86 -25.35 10.45 -9.08
C LEU A 86 -25.98 10.45 -10.49
N PRO A 87 -27.23 10.90 -10.66
CA PRO A 87 -27.85 11.00 -11.97
C PRO A 87 -27.22 12.16 -12.75
N VAL A 88 -26.14 11.87 -13.46
CA VAL A 88 -25.47 12.81 -14.37
C VAL A 88 -26.20 12.85 -15.71
N PRO A 89 -26.49 14.04 -16.27
CA PRO A 89 -26.96 14.14 -17.65
C PRO A 89 -25.98 13.50 -18.64
N ALA A 90 -26.50 12.84 -19.68
CA ALA A 90 -25.72 12.30 -20.80
C ALA A 90 -25.19 13.41 -21.71
N ALA A 91 -24.37 14.30 -21.15
CA ALA A 91 -23.74 15.42 -21.83
C ALA A 91 -22.30 15.54 -21.35
N SER A 92 -21.36 15.74 -22.28
CA SER A 92 -19.95 15.91 -21.95
C SER A 92 -19.73 17.24 -21.23
N LYS A 93 -19.60 17.18 -19.91
CA LYS A 93 -19.51 18.33 -18.99
C LYS A 93 -18.56 18.05 -17.83
N SER A 94 -18.17 19.10 -17.11
CA SER A 94 -17.52 18.97 -15.82
C SER A 94 -18.53 19.31 -14.71
N TYR A 95 -18.48 18.57 -13.61
CA TYR A 95 -19.40 18.74 -12.49
C TYR A 95 -18.64 18.89 -11.18
N ARG A 96 -19.25 19.60 -10.23
CA ARG A 96 -18.80 19.69 -8.84
C ARG A 96 -19.84 19.07 -7.94
N LEU A 97 -19.42 18.14 -7.10
CA LEU A 97 -20.23 17.54 -6.05
C LEU A 97 -19.97 18.29 -4.74
N THR A 98 -21.04 18.69 -4.07
CA THR A 98 -21.01 19.21 -2.70
C THR A 98 -21.98 18.45 -1.83
N PHE A 99 -21.63 18.20 -0.57
CA PHE A 99 -22.49 17.56 0.42
C PHE A 99 -22.06 17.98 1.82
N TRP A 100 -22.91 17.77 2.81
CA TRP A 100 -22.61 18.02 4.21
C TRP A 100 -22.46 16.72 4.96
N ILE A 101 -21.45 16.65 5.83
CA ILE A 101 -21.21 15.50 6.70
C ILE A 101 -21.16 15.88 8.17
N GLN A 102 -21.53 14.93 9.01
CA GLN A 102 -21.28 14.95 10.45
C GLN A 102 -20.60 13.62 10.82
N GLY A 103 -19.35 13.67 11.27
CA GLY A 103 -18.49 12.49 11.45
C GLY A 103 -17.20 12.63 10.66
N ASP A 104 -16.45 11.54 10.52
CA ASP A 104 -15.16 11.53 9.83
C ASP A 104 -15.11 10.42 8.79
N CYS A 105 -15.05 10.78 7.51
CA CYS A 105 -14.89 9.84 6.42
C CYS A 105 -14.23 10.51 5.22
N ILE A 106 -13.77 9.67 4.30
CA ILE A 106 -13.34 10.11 2.97
C ILE A 106 -14.53 9.99 2.03
N GLY A 107 -14.84 11.04 1.28
CA GLY A 107 -15.91 11.01 0.30
C GLY A 107 -15.58 11.79 -0.96
N GLY A 108 -16.34 11.59 -2.02
CA GLY A 108 -16.14 12.29 -3.29
C GLY A 108 -16.96 11.70 -4.42
N ALA A 109 -16.55 11.95 -5.66
CA ALA A 109 -17.19 11.43 -6.86
C ALA A 109 -16.25 10.53 -7.66
N ALA A 110 -16.79 9.43 -8.16
CA ALA A 110 -16.15 8.56 -9.15
C ALA A 110 -17.08 8.40 -10.36
N VAL A 111 -16.51 8.39 -11.56
CA VAL A 111 -17.22 8.16 -12.82
C VAL A 111 -16.50 7.07 -13.59
N ASP A 112 -17.17 5.94 -13.71
CA ASP A 112 -16.76 4.75 -14.44
C ASP A 112 -17.53 4.62 -15.76
N TYR A 113 -16.92 3.90 -16.71
CA TYR A 113 -17.49 3.64 -18.03
C TYR A 113 -17.33 2.15 -18.35
N SER A 114 -18.24 1.61 -19.16
CA SER A 114 -18.16 0.24 -19.66
C SER A 114 -17.35 0.11 -20.96
N ASP A 115 -16.66 1.16 -21.38
CA ASP A 115 -15.86 1.24 -22.60
C ASP A 115 -14.45 1.80 -22.33
N GLU A 116 -13.73 2.21 -23.39
CA GLU A 116 -12.34 2.68 -23.29
C GLU A 116 -12.20 4.09 -22.69
N THR A 117 -13.30 4.71 -22.27
CA THR A 117 -13.28 6.06 -21.71
C THR A 117 -12.54 6.07 -20.39
N SER A 118 -11.64 7.04 -20.22
CA SER A 118 -10.85 7.17 -19.00
C SER A 118 -11.73 7.53 -17.81
N ARG A 119 -11.62 6.71 -16.76
CA ARG A 119 -12.21 6.97 -15.44
C ARG A 119 -11.90 8.37 -14.93
N SER A 120 -12.90 9.04 -14.36
CA SER A 120 -12.74 10.28 -13.60
C SER A 120 -12.94 10.03 -12.11
N TYR A 121 -12.07 10.60 -11.29
CA TYR A 121 -12.13 10.45 -9.84
C TYR A 121 -11.79 11.79 -9.18
N SER A 122 -12.64 12.26 -8.27
CA SER A 122 -12.37 13.43 -7.45
C SER A 122 -12.89 13.24 -6.04
N GLN A 123 -11.97 13.19 -5.10
CA GLN A 123 -12.27 13.29 -3.69
C GLN A 123 -12.78 14.69 -3.32
N ALA A 124 -13.57 14.76 -2.26
CA ALA A 124 -14.04 15.97 -1.64
C ALA A 124 -13.17 16.37 -0.45
N PHE A 125 -13.04 17.68 -0.24
CA PHE A 125 -12.32 18.27 0.89
C PHE A 125 -13.19 19.33 1.56
N PRO A 126 -12.95 19.63 2.85
CA PRO A 126 -13.72 20.65 3.56
C PRO A 126 -13.60 22.02 2.89
N THR A 127 -14.72 22.72 2.74
CA THR A 127 -14.74 24.09 2.17
C THR A 127 -14.39 25.16 3.21
N GLY A 128 -14.38 24.79 4.50
CA GLY A 128 -14.26 25.69 5.64
C GLY A 128 -15.61 26.19 6.16
N ARG A 129 -16.73 25.84 5.52
CA ARG A 129 -18.08 26.09 6.06
C ARG A 129 -18.43 25.00 7.07
N ILE A 130 -18.82 25.44 8.26
CA ILE A 130 -19.24 24.59 9.37
C ILE A 130 -20.47 25.20 10.03
N THR A 131 -21.45 24.37 10.38
CA THR A 131 -22.59 24.79 11.21
C THR A 131 -22.26 24.64 12.70
N SER A 132 -23.00 25.35 13.56
CA SER A 132 -22.73 25.34 15.01
C SER A 132 -22.98 23.98 15.69
N ASP A 133 -23.74 23.10 15.04
CA ASP A 133 -24.04 21.72 15.44
C ASP A 133 -23.14 20.68 14.76
N GLY A 134 -22.11 21.13 14.04
CA GLY A 134 -20.99 20.28 13.63
C GLY A 134 -21.10 19.68 12.23
N TRP A 135 -22.03 20.14 11.39
CA TRP A 135 -22.01 19.78 9.98
C TRP A 135 -20.89 20.49 9.25
N LEU A 136 -20.17 19.74 8.42
CA LEU A 136 -19.04 20.19 7.63
C LEU A 136 -19.40 20.09 6.15
N GLU A 137 -19.24 21.18 5.41
CA GLU A 137 -19.42 21.15 3.96
C GLU A 137 -18.18 20.59 3.26
N MET A 138 -18.39 19.61 2.39
CA MET A 138 -17.37 18.92 1.61
C MET A 138 -17.60 19.20 0.13
N SER A 139 -16.57 19.59 -0.62
CA SER A 139 -16.65 19.80 -2.07
C SER A 139 -15.55 19.07 -2.81
N THR A 140 -15.89 18.47 -3.95
CA THR A 140 -14.91 17.96 -4.90
C THR A 140 -14.26 19.10 -5.69
N SER A 141 -13.10 18.85 -6.29
CA SER A 141 -12.69 19.57 -7.50
C SER A 141 -13.64 19.20 -8.66
N PRO A 142 -13.68 19.98 -9.77
CA PRO A 142 -14.49 19.61 -10.91
C PRO A 142 -14.04 18.26 -11.47
N PHE A 143 -14.96 17.33 -11.63
CA PHE A 143 -14.71 16.02 -12.23
C PHE A 143 -15.45 15.93 -13.57
N ARG A 144 -14.86 15.17 -14.50
CA ARG A 144 -15.31 15.12 -15.90
C ARG A 144 -16.26 13.95 -16.11
N VAL A 145 -17.34 14.20 -16.82
CA VAL A 145 -18.24 13.17 -17.35
C VAL A 145 -18.21 13.30 -18.87
N ASP A 146 -17.81 12.25 -19.57
CA ASP A 146 -17.98 12.14 -21.00
C ASP A 146 -19.37 11.59 -21.30
N GLY A 147 -20.27 12.46 -21.76
CA GLY A 147 -21.64 12.06 -22.11
C GLY A 147 -21.74 11.11 -23.30
N SER A 148 -20.64 10.84 -24.00
CA SER A 148 -20.58 9.85 -25.08
C SER A 148 -20.11 8.46 -24.64
N GLY A 149 -19.61 8.33 -23.40
CA GLY A 149 -19.16 7.07 -22.85
C GLY A 149 -20.32 6.08 -22.67
N GLN A 150 -20.06 4.80 -22.90
CA GLN A 150 -21.03 3.73 -22.69
C GLN A 150 -21.10 3.35 -21.21
N GLY A 151 -22.29 3.04 -20.73
CA GLY A 151 -22.50 2.51 -19.37
C GLY A 151 -22.00 3.43 -18.26
N ILE A 152 -22.20 4.74 -18.40
CA ILE A 152 -21.77 5.75 -17.41
C ILE A 152 -22.31 5.38 -16.02
N ASP A 153 -21.40 5.10 -15.09
CA ASP A 153 -21.68 4.91 -13.67
C ASP A 153 -21.03 6.06 -12.88
N ALA A 154 -21.82 7.08 -12.56
CA ALA A 154 -21.40 8.18 -11.71
C ALA A 154 -21.94 7.97 -10.30
N ARG A 155 -21.05 8.01 -9.30
CA ARG A 155 -21.40 7.78 -7.90
C ARG A 155 -20.65 8.70 -6.97
N MET A 156 -21.33 9.12 -5.90
CA MET A 156 -20.68 9.61 -4.70
C MET A 156 -20.20 8.39 -3.93
N PHE A 157 -18.92 8.35 -3.57
CA PHE A 157 -18.35 7.30 -2.73
C PHE A 157 -18.11 7.82 -1.32
N LEU A 158 -18.09 6.91 -0.35
CA LEU A 158 -17.74 7.14 1.04
C LEU A 158 -16.91 5.96 1.57
N HIS A 159 -15.80 6.23 2.24
CA HIS A 159 -14.91 5.22 2.81
C HIS A 159 -14.44 5.63 4.22
N THR A 160 -14.16 4.64 5.07
CA THR A 160 -13.38 4.86 6.29
C THR A 160 -11.92 5.12 5.95
N TYR A 161 -11.19 5.74 6.87
CA TYR A 161 -9.73 5.90 6.75
C TYR A 161 -8.98 4.62 7.11
N ASP A 162 -9.53 3.90 8.09
CA ASP A 162 -9.03 2.64 8.59
C ASP A 162 -10.22 1.69 8.72
N ALA A 163 -10.07 0.49 8.19
CA ALA A 163 -11.04 -0.59 8.28
C ALA A 163 -11.16 -1.15 9.71
N SER A 164 -10.21 -0.86 10.60
CA SER A 164 -10.13 -1.46 11.94
C SER A 164 -11.24 -1.03 12.90
N GLN A 165 -11.97 0.04 12.60
CA GLN A 165 -13.08 0.53 13.42
C GLN A 165 -14.22 1.05 12.52
N PRO A 166 -15.47 0.55 12.68
CA PRO A 166 -16.61 1.13 11.99
C PRO A 166 -16.80 2.60 12.38
N VAL A 167 -17.10 3.46 11.39
CA VAL A 167 -17.36 4.88 11.62
C VAL A 167 -18.79 5.23 11.22
N GLU A 168 -19.55 5.81 12.15
CA GLU A 168 -20.88 6.36 11.83
C GLU A 168 -20.73 7.79 11.29
N VAL A 169 -21.36 8.06 10.15
CA VAL A 169 -21.36 9.34 9.46
C VAL A 169 -22.79 9.74 9.11
N GLY A 170 -23.17 10.97 9.45
CA GLY A 170 -24.36 11.63 8.94
C GLY A 170 -24.08 12.36 7.64
N ILE A 171 -24.98 12.27 6.66
CA ILE A 171 -24.89 12.95 5.37
C ILE A 171 -26.20 13.68 5.11
N ASP A 172 -26.09 14.91 4.62
CA ASP A 172 -27.24 15.71 4.19
C ASP A 172 -26.88 16.65 3.03
N ALA A 173 -27.92 17.18 2.38
CA ALA A 173 -27.86 18.23 1.36
C ALA A 173 -26.80 17.96 0.27
N VAL A 174 -26.91 16.80 -0.39
CA VAL A 174 -26.05 16.44 -1.53
C VAL A 174 -26.50 17.22 -2.76
N GLU A 175 -25.55 17.77 -3.49
CA GLU A 175 -25.79 18.62 -4.64
C GLU A 175 -24.73 18.40 -5.72
N LEU A 176 -25.18 18.33 -6.98
CA LEU A 176 -24.32 18.27 -8.15
C LEU A 176 -24.60 19.47 -9.06
N VAL A 177 -23.57 20.26 -9.36
CA VAL A 177 -23.68 21.46 -10.21
C VAL A 177 -22.72 21.34 -11.39
N GLU A 178 -23.14 21.83 -12.56
CA GLU A 178 -22.24 21.98 -13.71
C GLU A 178 -21.15 23.03 -13.38
N ASP A 179 -19.88 22.64 -13.50
CA ASP A 179 -18.73 23.50 -13.20
C ASP A 179 -17.67 23.40 -14.29
N GLY A 180 -18.02 23.88 -15.49
CA GLY A 180 -17.12 24.05 -16.61
C GLY A 180 -17.36 23.10 -17.78
N ALA A 181 -16.61 23.34 -18.86
CA ALA A 181 -16.66 22.50 -20.05
C ALA A 181 -15.91 21.18 -19.84
N PHE A 182 -16.32 20.15 -20.57
CA PHE A 182 -15.54 18.92 -20.69
C PHE A 182 -14.27 19.18 -21.50
N ALA A 183 -13.15 18.65 -21.00
CA ALA A 183 -11.88 18.59 -21.71
C ALA A 183 -11.40 17.14 -21.72
N ALA A 184 -11.35 16.55 -22.91
CA ALA A 184 -10.82 15.20 -23.08
C ALA A 184 -9.38 15.14 -22.57
N PRO A 185 -9.00 14.10 -21.81
CA PRO A 185 -7.64 13.98 -21.32
C PRO A 185 -6.66 13.80 -22.48
N ALA A 186 -5.52 14.49 -22.42
CA ALA A 186 -4.45 14.33 -23.41
C ALA A 186 -3.74 12.98 -23.21
N ALA A 187 -3.18 12.43 -24.29
CA ALA A 187 -2.23 11.32 -24.18
C ALA A 187 -0.86 11.83 -23.70
N CYS A 188 -0.14 10.99 -22.98
CA CYS A 188 1.20 11.27 -22.48
C CYS A 188 2.08 10.02 -22.51
N ALA A 189 3.40 10.18 -22.47
CA ALA A 189 4.34 9.08 -22.53
C ALA A 189 4.79 8.60 -21.14
N THR A 190 5.17 9.54 -20.26
CA THR A 190 5.83 9.24 -18.97
C THR A 190 5.40 10.21 -17.87
N LEU A 191 5.70 9.88 -16.61
CA LEU A 191 5.56 10.82 -15.49
C LEU A 191 6.30 12.14 -15.79
N GLY A 192 5.62 13.27 -15.60
CA GLY A 192 6.18 14.60 -15.86
C GLY A 192 6.20 15.03 -17.33
N ASP A 193 5.52 14.29 -18.22
CA ASP A 193 5.33 14.71 -19.62
C ASP A 193 4.66 16.09 -19.69
N LYS A 194 5.23 16.99 -20.50
CA LYS A 194 4.74 18.36 -20.70
C LYS A 194 3.39 18.40 -21.43
N ALA A 195 2.94 17.28 -22.00
CA ALA A 195 1.58 17.14 -22.52
C ALA A 195 0.52 17.30 -21.41
N CYS A 196 0.86 16.97 -20.16
CA CYS A 196 -0.02 17.14 -19.02
C CYS A 196 0.13 18.55 -18.41
N GLY A 197 -0.99 19.16 -18.03
CA GLY A 197 -1.00 20.43 -17.31
C GLY A 197 -0.41 20.35 -15.89
N ALA A 198 -0.22 21.50 -15.25
CA ALA A 198 0.35 21.60 -13.89
C ALA A 198 -0.53 20.98 -12.77
N GLU A 199 -1.77 20.63 -13.12
CA GLU A 199 -2.78 20.01 -12.26
C GLU A 199 -3.11 18.58 -12.72
N GLU A 200 -2.37 18.06 -13.70
CA GLU A 200 -2.56 16.73 -14.27
C GLU A 200 -1.31 15.86 -14.05
N VAL A 201 -1.51 14.55 -13.95
CA VAL A 201 -0.44 13.57 -13.84
C VAL A 201 -0.57 12.54 -14.96
N CYS A 202 0.55 12.23 -15.61
CA CYS A 202 0.60 11.17 -16.60
C CYS A 202 0.56 9.79 -15.93
N ILE A 203 -0.55 9.08 -16.08
CA ILE A 203 -0.72 7.72 -15.54
C ILE A 203 -1.41 6.86 -16.59
N ALA A 204 -0.84 5.68 -16.85
CA ALA A 204 -1.30 4.75 -17.89
C ALA A 204 -1.44 5.45 -19.25
N ARG A 205 -0.48 6.33 -19.58
CA ARG A 205 -0.40 7.13 -20.82
C ARG A 205 -1.53 8.14 -21.04
N VAL A 206 -2.24 8.50 -19.98
CA VAL A 206 -3.30 9.51 -20.01
C VAL A 206 -3.00 10.60 -19.00
N CYS A 207 -3.16 11.87 -19.40
CA CYS A 207 -3.13 13.01 -18.50
C CYS A 207 -4.41 13.02 -17.66
N ARG A 208 -4.27 12.59 -16.41
CA ARG A 208 -5.38 12.53 -15.46
C ARG A 208 -5.39 13.78 -14.60
N ASP A 209 -6.58 14.37 -14.44
CA ASP A 209 -6.79 15.51 -13.56
C ASP A 209 -6.61 15.07 -12.10
N ALA A 210 -5.57 15.60 -11.47
CA ALA A 210 -5.17 15.23 -10.12
C ALA A 210 -5.64 16.25 -9.06
N ARG A 211 -6.38 17.30 -9.45
CA ARG A 211 -6.94 18.29 -8.50
C ARG A 211 -7.90 17.67 -7.50
N GLY A 212 -8.54 16.58 -7.89
CA GLY A 212 -9.43 15.81 -7.05
C GLY A 212 -8.72 14.78 -6.16
N TRP A 213 -7.41 14.60 -6.30
CA TRP A 213 -6.67 13.56 -5.57
C TRP A 213 -6.03 14.07 -4.29
N PHE A 214 -5.77 15.38 -4.23
CA PHE A 214 -5.05 16.03 -3.16
C PHE A 214 -5.86 17.19 -2.55
N PRO A 215 -5.59 17.54 -1.27
CA PRO A 215 -6.21 18.71 -0.69
C PRO A 215 -5.94 19.99 -1.50
N PRO A 216 -6.78 21.03 -1.35
CA PRO A 216 -6.52 22.33 -1.97
C PRO A 216 -5.15 22.89 -1.59
N LEU A 217 -4.57 23.71 -2.46
CA LEU A 217 -3.33 24.42 -2.18
C LEU A 217 -3.53 25.33 -0.96
N PRO A 218 -2.71 25.21 0.11
CA PRO A 218 -2.82 26.13 1.23
C PRO A 218 -2.51 27.57 0.78
N GLY A 219 -3.15 28.55 1.42
CA GLY A 219 -2.81 29.97 1.21
C GLY A 219 -1.32 30.23 1.49
N SER A 220 -0.73 31.24 0.86
CA SER A 220 0.72 31.52 0.95
C SER A 220 1.26 31.58 2.37
N GLU A 221 0.57 32.28 3.29
CA GLU A 221 0.98 32.35 4.71
C GLU A 221 0.89 30.98 5.42
N ALA A 222 -0.08 30.15 5.06
CA ALA A 222 -0.27 28.83 5.64
C ALA A 222 0.76 27.82 5.10
N ARG A 223 1.15 27.91 3.81
CA ARG A 223 2.16 27.03 3.21
C ARG A 223 3.45 27.04 4.00
N ASP A 224 3.93 28.22 4.36
CA ASP A 224 5.18 28.34 5.10
C ASP A 224 5.10 27.73 6.50
N LYS A 225 3.96 27.91 7.18
CA LYS A 225 3.71 27.33 8.50
C LYS A 225 3.61 25.80 8.41
N PHE A 226 2.94 25.27 7.39
CA PHE A 226 2.82 23.83 7.19
C PHE A 226 4.16 23.17 6.88
N VAL A 227 5.00 23.77 6.03
CA VAL A 227 6.35 23.23 5.77
C VAL A 227 7.16 23.20 7.06
N THR A 228 7.17 24.29 7.83
CA THR A 228 7.87 24.32 9.13
C THR A 228 7.30 23.28 10.11
N TYR A 229 5.97 23.16 10.18
CA TYR A 229 5.29 22.17 11.02
C TYR A 229 5.67 20.74 10.64
N TRP A 230 5.63 20.38 9.35
CA TRP A 230 5.94 19.02 8.91
C TRP A 230 7.42 18.68 9.08
N LYS A 231 8.33 19.63 8.82
CA LYS A 231 9.75 19.43 9.10
C LYS A 231 9.98 19.14 10.59
N GLN A 232 9.35 19.93 11.46
CA GLN A 232 9.42 19.71 12.90
C GLN A 232 8.77 18.37 13.29
N LYS A 233 7.63 18.02 12.70
CA LYS A 233 6.91 16.79 13.00
C LYS A 233 7.70 15.54 12.62
N ILE A 234 8.31 15.52 11.43
CA ILE A 234 9.23 14.47 11.00
C ILE A 234 10.43 14.43 11.95
N HIS A 235 11.04 15.59 12.23
CA HIS A 235 12.16 15.68 13.15
C HIS A 235 11.82 15.14 14.54
N ASP A 236 10.62 15.36 15.07
CA ASP A 236 10.28 14.97 16.44
C ASP A 236 9.80 13.52 16.56
N THR A 237 9.23 12.98 15.49
CA THR A 237 8.56 11.67 15.51
C THR A 237 9.38 10.57 14.86
N TYR A 238 10.09 10.87 13.76
CA TYR A 238 10.74 9.83 12.96
C TYR A 238 11.88 9.16 13.75
N ALA A 239 11.69 7.91 14.13
CA ALA A 239 12.57 7.21 15.08
C ALA A 239 13.68 6.34 14.48
N PRO A 240 13.48 5.62 13.35
CA PRO A 240 14.46 4.68 12.80
C PRO A 240 15.87 5.29 12.71
N TYR A 241 16.82 4.77 13.48
CA TYR A 241 18.09 5.44 13.73
C TYR A 241 18.96 5.53 12.47
N LEU A 242 19.09 4.43 11.72
CA LEU A 242 19.89 4.40 10.50
C LEU A 242 19.21 5.16 9.35
N PRO A 243 17.92 4.90 9.01
CA PRO A 243 17.23 5.69 8.01
C PRO A 243 17.25 7.19 8.34
N ARG A 244 16.96 7.60 9.57
CA ARG A 244 17.01 9.01 9.98
C ARG A 244 18.34 9.69 9.68
N LYS A 245 19.47 9.03 9.94
CA LYS A 245 20.80 9.60 9.65
C LYS A 245 21.10 9.66 8.15
N SER A 246 20.59 8.72 7.37
CA SER A 246 20.95 8.54 5.95
C SER A 246 19.99 9.17 4.95
N SER A 247 18.71 9.32 5.30
CA SER A 247 17.62 9.67 4.38
C SER A 247 16.90 10.96 4.76
N MET A 248 16.71 11.23 6.07
CA MET A 248 15.96 12.39 6.56
C MET A 248 16.52 13.74 6.06
N PRO A 249 17.84 13.97 5.95
CA PRO A 249 18.34 15.24 5.41
C PRO A 249 17.83 15.53 3.99
N GLU A 250 17.88 14.54 3.08
CA GLU A 250 17.36 14.69 1.71
C GLU A 250 15.84 14.95 1.72
N ALA A 251 15.11 14.23 2.58
CA ALA A 251 13.67 14.38 2.75
C ALA A 251 13.29 15.80 3.24
N LEU A 252 13.99 16.33 4.25
CA LEU A 252 13.74 17.67 4.80
C LEU A 252 14.13 18.81 3.85
N ASP A 253 15.12 18.58 2.99
CA ASP A 253 15.50 19.52 1.93
C ASP A 253 14.47 19.52 0.79
N ALA A 254 13.96 18.34 0.39
CA ALA A 254 12.89 18.23 -0.59
C ALA A 254 11.59 18.92 -0.12
N MET A 255 11.28 18.86 1.18
CA MET A 255 10.12 19.52 1.79
C MET A 255 10.12 21.05 1.57
N GLU A 256 11.29 21.69 1.46
CA GLU A 256 11.37 23.14 1.24
C GLU A 256 10.75 23.58 -0.09
N GLN A 257 10.74 22.69 -1.10
CA GLN A 257 10.16 22.96 -2.43
C GLN A 257 8.64 23.18 -2.36
N MET A 258 7.98 22.70 -1.31
CA MET A 258 6.54 22.93 -1.10
C MET A 258 6.21 24.41 -0.89
N ARG A 259 7.14 25.21 -0.34
CA ARG A 259 6.89 26.65 -0.10
C ARG A 259 6.58 27.40 -1.39
N THR A 260 7.21 27.01 -2.48
CA THR A 260 7.10 27.67 -3.79
C THR A 260 6.07 27.05 -4.71
N ALA A 261 5.40 25.97 -4.30
CA ALA A 261 4.44 25.26 -5.14
C ALA A 261 3.33 26.18 -5.67
N SER A 262 2.98 26.03 -6.93
CA SER A 262 1.99 26.85 -7.62
C SER A 262 0.60 26.22 -7.67
N THR A 263 0.53 24.89 -7.48
CA THR A 263 -0.70 24.09 -7.51
C THR A 263 -0.82 23.17 -6.31
N GLY A 264 -2.05 22.73 -6.01
CA GLY A 264 -2.29 21.74 -4.95
C GLY A 264 -1.60 20.41 -5.26
N VAL A 265 -1.66 19.99 -6.52
CA VAL A 265 -0.98 18.78 -7.01
C VAL A 265 0.53 18.86 -6.78
N GLU A 266 1.19 19.98 -7.11
CA GLU A 266 2.62 20.16 -6.89
C GLU A 266 2.98 20.10 -5.40
N TYR A 267 2.21 20.80 -4.56
CA TYR A 267 2.44 20.87 -3.11
C TYR A 267 2.35 19.50 -2.44
N TRP A 268 1.25 18.78 -2.67
CA TRP A 268 1.00 17.50 -2.01
C TRP A 268 1.76 16.35 -2.65
N SER A 269 2.04 16.38 -3.95
CA SER A 269 2.96 15.40 -4.56
C SER A 269 4.34 15.49 -3.93
N LYS A 270 4.84 16.71 -3.67
CA LYS A 270 6.11 16.92 -2.97
C LYS A 270 6.06 16.40 -1.53
N PHE A 271 4.97 16.61 -0.80
CA PHE A 271 4.80 16.01 0.53
C PHE A 271 4.90 14.48 0.48
N THR A 272 4.19 13.84 -0.46
CA THR A 272 4.26 12.37 -0.60
C THR A 272 5.66 11.89 -0.99
N GLU A 273 6.39 12.65 -1.81
CA GLU A 273 7.80 12.37 -2.14
C GLU A 273 8.68 12.42 -0.89
N VAL A 274 8.48 13.42 -0.02
CA VAL A 274 9.25 13.53 1.22
C VAL A 274 9.03 12.33 2.13
N VAL A 275 7.77 11.88 2.29
CA VAL A 275 7.46 10.68 3.08
C VAL A 275 8.19 9.46 2.51
N ARG A 276 8.17 9.27 1.19
CA ARG A 276 8.91 8.18 0.52
C ARG A 276 10.43 8.29 0.69
N LEU A 277 10.99 9.50 0.65
CA LEU A 277 12.42 9.75 0.82
C LEU A 277 12.93 9.42 2.22
N LEU A 278 12.06 9.20 3.21
CA LEU A 278 12.47 8.71 4.52
C LEU A 278 12.95 7.24 4.48
N ARG A 279 12.57 6.46 3.46
CA ARG A 279 13.03 5.07 3.24
C ARG A 279 12.79 4.17 4.46
N ASP A 280 11.53 4.01 4.81
CA ASP A 280 11.07 3.14 5.89
C ASP A 280 9.72 2.53 5.48
N ALA A 281 9.57 1.23 5.70
CA ALA A 281 8.42 0.45 5.24
C ALA A 281 7.13 0.80 5.99
N HIS A 282 7.24 1.38 7.19
CA HIS A 282 6.12 1.88 7.98
C HIS A 282 5.79 3.35 7.70
N THR A 283 6.55 4.01 6.83
CA THR A 283 6.45 5.44 6.54
C THR A 283 5.98 5.64 5.11
N TYR A 284 4.68 5.76 4.94
CA TYR A 284 4.02 5.80 3.64
C TYR A 284 2.85 6.78 3.64
N THR A 285 2.43 7.20 2.44
CA THR A 285 1.15 7.90 2.24
C THR A 285 0.13 6.95 1.62
N ARG A 286 -1.15 7.10 1.99
CA ARG A 286 -2.28 6.44 1.34
C ARG A 286 -3.36 7.46 1.05
N ALA A 287 -4.04 7.26 -0.07
CA ALA A 287 -5.22 8.01 -0.45
C ALA A 287 -6.11 7.13 -1.33
N PRO A 288 -7.45 7.27 -1.27
CA PRO A 288 -8.34 6.39 -2.02
C PRO A 288 -8.13 6.41 -3.54
N PHE A 289 -7.69 7.53 -4.12
CA PHE A 289 -7.39 7.60 -5.55
C PHE A 289 -6.34 6.55 -5.99
N MET A 290 -5.46 6.12 -5.09
CA MET A 290 -4.44 5.12 -5.39
C MET A 290 -5.04 3.74 -5.70
N TYR A 291 -6.21 3.43 -5.14
CA TYR A 291 -6.93 2.19 -5.44
C TYR A 291 -7.85 2.35 -6.66
N GLU A 292 -8.36 3.58 -6.87
CA GLU A 292 -9.33 3.86 -7.92
C GLU A 292 -8.69 4.18 -9.28
N VAL A 293 -7.43 4.64 -9.30
CA VAL A 293 -6.71 5.00 -10.53
C VAL A 293 -5.75 3.87 -10.91
N GLY A 294 -6.17 3.03 -11.86
CA GLY A 294 -5.37 1.93 -12.41
C GLY A 294 -5.05 2.06 -13.89
N SER A 295 -4.30 1.10 -14.40
CA SER A 295 -4.12 0.87 -15.84
C SER A 295 -5.23 -0.04 -16.36
N ASP A 296 -5.79 0.28 -17.53
CA ASP A 296 -6.70 -0.59 -18.28
C ASP A 296 -5.97 -1.79 -18.92
N ARG A 297 -4.64 -1.84 -18.80
CA ARG A 297 -3.76 -2.89 -19.34
C ARG A 297 -2.95 -3.50 -18.19
N PRO A 298 -3.58 -4.27 -17.30
CA PRO A 298 -2.86 -4.90 -16.19
C PRO A 298 -1.74 -5.81 -16.71
N LEU A 299 -0.68 -5.95 -15.93
CA LEU A 299 0.35 -6.96 -16.13
C LEU A 299 0.12 -8.07 -15.12
N ASN A 300 -0.29 -9.25 -15.57
CA ASN A 300 -0.59 -10.39 -14.69
C ASN A 300 0.61 -11.36 -14.58
N ALA A 301 1.77 -10.80 -14.23
CA ALA A 301 3.02 -11.53 -14.08
C ALA A 301 3.74 -11.10 -12.79
N CYS A 302 4.32 -12.06 -12.09
CA CYS A 302 5.05 -11.82 -10.86
C CYS A 302 6.55 -11.95 -11.08
N PHE A 303 7.30 -10.98 -10.58
CA PHE A 303 8.75 -10.91 -10.76
C PHE A 303 9.45 -11.21 -9.46
N MET A 304 10.64 -11.80 -9.56
CA MET A 304 11.49 -12.12 -8.42
C MET A 304 12.97 -11.92 -8.74
N GLN A 305 13.77 -11.80 -7.69
CA GLN A 305 15.22 -11.87 -7.79
C GLN A 305 15.64 -13.26 -8.28
N GLY A 306 16.57 -13.33 -9.23
CA GLY A 306 17.10 -14.60 -9.68
C GLY A 306 18.48 -14.52 -10.32
N SER A 307 18.94 -15.68 -10.78
CA SER A 307 20.12 -15.87 -11.61
C SER A 307 19.67 -16.33 -13.00
N ALA A 308 19.95 -15.53 -14.02
CA ALA A 308 19.58 -15.82 -15.40
C ALA A 308 20.55 -16.82 -16.09
N ASP A 309 20.79 -17.96 -15.44
CA ASP A 309 21.79 -18.97 -15.83
C ASP A 309 21.62 -19.52 -17.26
N MET A 310 20.42 -19.40 -17.84
CA MET A 310 20.15 -19.82 -19.22
C MET A 310 20.29 -18.70 -20.26
N THR A 311 20.18 -17.44 -19.87
CA THR A 311 20.05 -16.30 -20.82
C THR A 311 21.14 -15.23 -20.68
N GLN A 312 22.07 -15.38 -19.73
CA GLN A 312 23.24 -14.50 -19.57
C GLN A 312 24.10 -14.37 -20.82
N GLY A 313 24.19 -15.42 -21.64
CA GLY A 313 24.93 -15.37 -22.92
C GLY A 313 24.24 -14.51 -23.99
N ALA A 314 22.92 -14.35 -23.91
CA ALA A 314 22.13 -13.52 -24.83
C ALA A 314 22.06 -12.06 -24.38
N TRP A 315 22.01 -11.84 -23.07
CA TRP A 315 22.06 -10.51 -22.45
C TRP A 315 22.82 -10.62 -21.12
N ALA A 316 23.96 -9.97 -21.01
CA ALA A 316 24.77 -10.05 -19.80
C ALA A 316 24.00 -9.53 -18.57
N SER A 317 24.19 -10.16 -17.41
CA SER A 317 23.68 -9.61 -16.14
C SER A 317 24.30 -8.27 -15.83
N ASP A 318 23.53 -7.40 -15.18
CA ASP A 318 24.02 -6.11 -14.73
C ASP A 318 25.01 -6.31 -13.56
N PRO A 319 26.15 -5.59 -13.51
CA PRO A 319 27.13 -5.77 -12.44
C PRO A 319 26.67 -5.23 -11.08
N LYS A 320 25.65 -4.35 -11.05
CA LYS A 320 25.11 -3.72 -9.85
C LYS A 320 23.83 -4.39 -9.38
N TRP A 321 23.02 -4.90 -10.29
CA TRP A 321 21.68 -5.41 -9.99
C TRP A 321 21.54 -6.90 -10.31
N PRO A 322 20.86 -7.70 -9.46
CA PRO A 322 20.52 -9.07 -9.79
C PRO A 322 19.54 -9.16 -10.96
N ASP A 323 19.45 -10.33 -11.57
CA ASP A 323 18.52 -10.57 -12.67
C ASP A 323 17.06 -10.57 -12.20
N VAL A 324 16.17 -10.10 -13.07
CA VAL A 324 14.72 -10.08 -12.84
C VAL A 324 14.07 -11.21 -13.63
N LEU A 325 13.57 -12.22 -12.92
CA LEU A 325 12.91 -13.38 -13.50
C LEU A 325 11.40 -13.31 -13.27
N VAL A 326 10.63 -13.80 -14.23
CA VAL A 326 9.20 -14.07 -14.07
C VAL A 326 9.07 -15.36 -13.25
N SER A 327 8.51 -15.25 -12.06
CA SER A 327 8.27 -16.38 -11.14
C SER A 327 7.11 -17.25 -11.64
N HIS A 328 5.96 -16.62 -11.85
CA HIS A 328 4.72 -17.22 -12.31
C HIS A 328 3.82 -16.13 -12.90
N VAL A 329 2.74 -16.56 -13.57
CA VAL A 329 1.81 -15.68 -14.28
C VAL A 329 0.36 -16.11 -14.03
N GLY A 330 -0.56 -15.15 -14.10
CA GLY A 330 -1.99 -15.46 -14.09
C GLY A 330 -2.50 -15.94 -15.44
N PRO A 331 -3.76 -16.42 -15.50
CA PRO A 331 -4.32 -17.04 -16.70
C PRO A 331 -4.54 -16.04 -17.86
N ASP A 332 -4.79 -14.77 -17.53
CA ASP A 332 -5.09 -13.70 -18.50
C ASP A 332 -4.14 -12.51 -18.29
N PHE A 333 -3.94 -11.68 -19.31
CA PHE A 333 -3.14 -10.44 -19.24
C PHE A 333 -1.67 -10.61 -18.80
N ALA A 334 -1.11 -11.81 -18.97
CA ALA A 334 0.32 -12.06 -18.72
C ALA A 334 1.26 -11.45 -19.79
N TRP A 335 0.71 -10.80 -20.83
CA TRP A 335 1.48 -10.27 -21.98
C TRP A 335 2.37 -11.33 -22.64
N ASN A 336 1.84 -12.56 -22.70
CA ASN A 336 2.52 -13.76 -23.19
C ASN A 336 3.79 -14.12 -22.38
N LEU A 337 3.97 -13.59 -21.17
CA LEU A 337 5.03 -13.98 -20.25
C LEU A 337 4.78 -15.36 -19.66
N HIS A 338 5.87 -16.07 -19.36
CA HIS A 338 5.86 -17.39 -18.73
C HIS A 338 6.88 -17.45 -17.60
N ALA A 339 6.71 -18.39 -16.68
CA ALA A 339 7.71 -18.68 -15.65
C ALA A 339 9.09 -18.94 -16.29
N GLY A 340 10.12 -18.29 -15.75
CA GLY A 340 11.48 -18.35 -16.28
C GLY A 340 11.81 -17.30 -17.35
N ASP A 341 10.83 -16.58 -17.92
CA ASP A 341 11.12 -15.39 -18.74
C ASP A 341 11.97 -14.40 -17.93
N ARG A 342 12.90 -13.71 -18.59
CA ARG A 342 13.73 -12.69 -17.95
C ARG A 342 13.35 -11.31 -18.44
N LEU A 343 13.00 -10.42 -17.52
CA LEU A 343 12.83 -9.00 -17.81
C LEU A 343 14.21 -8.33 -17.79
N VAL A 344 14.72 -7.92 -18.94
CA VAL A 344 16.08 -7.37 -19.07
C VAL A 344 16.11 -5.85 -19.11
N ALA A 345 15.02 -5.20 -19.51
CA ALA A 345 14.90 -3.76 -19.46
C ALA A 345 13.45 -3.27 -19.35
N VAL A 346 13.27 -2.10 -18.73
CA VAL A 346 12.07 -1.26 -18.80
C VAL A 346 12.52 0.10 -19.31
N ASP A 347 11.90 0.58 -20.39
CA ASP A 347 12.31 1.82 -21.08
C ASP A 347 13.82 1.90 -21.40
N GLY A 348 14.41 0.75 -21.75
CA GLY A 348 15.82 0.64 -22.16
C GLY A 348 16.84 0.61 -21.02
N ILE A 349 16.41 0.60 -19.75
CA ILE A 349 17.31 0.49 -18.58
C ILE A 349 16.97 -0.71 -17.69
N HIS A 350 17.89 -1.11 -16.81
CA HIS A 350 17.68 -2.25 -15.90
C HIS A 350 16.38 -2.09 -15.07
N PRO A 351 15.53 -3.11 -14.91
CA PRO A 351 14.21 -2.96 -14.29
C PRO A 351 14.24 -2.38 -12.88
N LEU A 352 15.17 -2.81 -12.02
CA LEU A 352 15.28 -2.25 -10.66
C LEU A 352 15.79 -0.80 -10.65
N ALA A 353 16.66 -0.44 -11.59
CA ALA A 353 17.10 0.94 -11.74
C ALA A 353 15.93 1.83 -12.19
N TRP A 354 15.08 1.31 -13.08
CA TRP A 354 13.86 1.98 -13.51
C TRP A 354 12.86 2.19 -12.36
N VAL A 355 12.61 1.16 -11.54
CA VAL A 355 11.75 1.31 -10.34
C VAL A 355 12.28 2.41 -9.43
N LYS A 356 13.59 2.45 -9.14
CA LYS A 356 14.19 3.51 -8.32
C LYS A 356 14.09 4.91 -8.95
N GLN A 357 14.07 5.03 -10.29
CA GLN A 357 13.83 6.31 -10.96
C GLN A 357 12.38 6.77 -10.81
N VAL A 358 11.43 5.85 -10.97
CA VAL A 358 9.99 6.11 -10.85
C VAL A 358 9.57 6.37 -9.40
N PHE A 359 10.30 5.83 -8.42
CA PHE A 359 10.00 5.93 -7.00
C PHE A 359 9.71 7.34 -6.50
N ARG A 360 10.50 8.33 -6.94
CA ARG A 360 10.36 9.72 -6.48
C ARG A 360 9.00 10.31 -6.86
N SER A 361 8.50 9.96 -8.03
CA SER A 361 7.30 10.53 -8.63
C SER A 361 6.07 9.62 -8.57
N SER A 362 6.21 8.35 -8.16
CA SER A 362 5.09 7.42 -8.03
C SER A 362 4.39 7.54 -6.67
N TYR A 363 3.06 7.53 -6.69
CA TYR A 363 2.25 7.53 -5.47
C TYR A 363 2.11 6.13 -4.86
N TRP A 364 2.35 5.06 -5.62
CA TRP A 364 2.18 3.66 -5.20
C TRP A 364 3.41 3.04 -4.54
N ALA A 365 4.48 3.82 -4.44
CA ALA A 365 5.80 3.36 -4.10
C ALA A 365 6.13 3.55 -2.61
N TRP A 366 6.79 2.57 -2.01
CA TRP A 366 7.39 2.62 -0.69
C TRP A 366 8.66 1.76 -0.67
N GLU A 367 9.63 2.11 0.17
CA GLU A 367 10.98 1.49 0.17
C GLU A 367 11.20 0.75 1.49
N ALA A 368 11.93 -0.36 1.43
CA ALA A 368 12.42 -1.05 2.61
C ALA A 368 13.41 -0.16 3.39
N ASP A 369 13.48 -0.36 4.69
CA ASP A 369 14.43 0.32 5.56
C ASP A 369 15.88 -0.06 5.21
N ASP A 370 16.12 -1.35 4.97
CA ASP A 370 17.42 -1.88 4.54
C ASP A 370 17.60 -1.65 3.02
N PRO A 371 18.57 -0.82 2.60
CA PRO A 371 18.80 -0.54 1.19
C PRO A 371 19.32 -1.73 0.39
N ALA A 372 19.76 -2.81 1.05
CA ALA A 372 20.16 -4.07 0.41
C ALA A 372 18.97 -5.00 0.15
N GLN A 373 17.80 -4.73 0.73
CA GLN A 373 16.58 -5.45 0.40
C GLN A 373 16.07 -5.02 -0.97
N LEU A 374 15.83 -6.00 -1.84
CA LEU A 374 15.38 -5.73 -3.21
C LEU A 374 14.01 -6.32 -3.53
N ALA A 375 13.48 -7.27 -2.74
CA ALA A 375 12.24 -7.97 -3.05
C ALA A 375 11.05 -7.01 -3.22
N ASN A 376 10.99 -5.93 -2.44
CA ASN A 376 9.95 -4.91 -2.58
C ASN A 376 9.94 -4.29 -3.99
N LEU A 377 11.12 -4.04 -4.58
CA LEU A 377 11.24 -3.46 -5.91
C LEU A 377 10.73 -4.41 -6.99
N TYR A 378 10.98 -5.72 -6.86
CA TYR A 378 10.47 -6.70 -7.83
C TYR A 378 8.95 -6.80 -7.80
N MET A 379 8.34 -6.80 -6.60
CA MET A 379 6.88 -6.83 -6.46
C MET A 379 6.23 -5.59 -7.08
N MET A 380 6.88 -4.43 -6.98
CA MET A 380 6.37 -3.19 -7.56
C MET A 380 6.37 -3.16 -9.09
N LEU A 381 7.20 -3.95 -9.77
CA LEU A 381 7.27 -3.98 -11.25
C LEU A 381 5.91 -4.26 -11.88
N ARG A 382 5.14 -5.20 -11.32
CA ARG A 382 3.81 -5.58 -11.82
C ARG A 382 2.85 -4.39 -11.90
N SER A 383 2.86 -3.53 -10.89
CA SER A 383 1.97 -2.37 -10.81
C SER A 383 2.54 -1.16 -11.54
N LEU A 384 3.85 -0.91 -11.41
CA LEU A 384 4.45 0.29 -11.99
C LEU A 384 4.58 0.22 -13.51
N ILE A 385 4.91 -0.93 -14.11
CA ILE A 385 5.10 -1.05 -15.56
C ILE A 385 3.84 -0.59 -16.32
N PRO A 386 2.63 -1.11 -16.05
CA PRO A 386 1.40 -0.64 -16.68
C PRO A 386 1.07 0.84 -16.48
N LEU A 387 1.54 1.44 -15.38
CA LEU A 387 1.24 2.82 -15.02
C LEU A 387 2.21 3.82 -15.66
N HIS A 388 3.47 3.44 -15.85
CA HIS A 388 4.54 4.41 -16.13
C HIS A 388 5.46 4.04 -17.29
N ALA A 389 5.52 2.77 -17.70
CA ALA A 389 6.47 2.34 -18.73
C ALA A 389 5.93 2.57 -20.15
N THR A 390 6.85 2.84 -21.08
CA THR A 390 6.58 2.83 -22.51
C THR A 390 6.87 1.45 -23.13
N THR A 391 7.95 0.80 -22.72
CA THR A 391 8.35 -0.49 -23.27
C THR A 391 8.93 -1.39 -22.19
N ILE A 392 8.78 -2.70 -22.39
CA ILE A 392 9.57 -3.69 -21.67
C ILE A 392 10.32 -4.57 -22.67
N THR A 393 11.52 -5.01 -22.28
CA THR A 393 12.35 -5.93 -23.07
C THR A 393 12.52 -7.22 -22.29
N VAL A 394 12.21 -8.34 -22.93
CA VAL A 394 12.21 -9.66 -22.29
C VAL A 394 12.97 -10.70 -23.10
N LEU A 395 13.58 -11.68 -22.42
CA LEU A 395 14.08 -12.91 -23.02
C LEU A 395 13.12 -14.03 -22.64
N ARG A 396 12.49 -14.63 -23.66
CA ARG A 396 11.48 -15.68 -23.48
C ARG A 396 12.12 -17.02 -23.16
N CYS A 397 11.46 -17.81 -22.32
CA CYS A 397 11.73 -19.21 -22.10
C CYS A 397 10.49 -20.05 -22.44
N ASP A 398 10.73 -21.24 -22.98
CA ASP A 398 9.72 -22.23 -23.27
C ASP A 398 9.76 -23.30 -22.16
N PRO A 399 8.75 -23.35 -21.27
CA PRO A 399 8.71 -24.32 -20.18
C PRO A 399 8.52 -25.78 -20.67
N VAL A 400 7.98 -25.99 -21.88
CA VAL A 400 7.80 -27.32 -22.47
C VAL A 400 9.11 -27.82 -23.06
N ALA A 401 9.76 -26.99 -23.89
CA ALA A 401 11.04 -27.34 -24.51
C ALA A 401 12.23 -27.24 -23.54
N LYS A 402 12.06 -26.53 -22.42
CA LYS A 402 13.10 -26.19 -21.44
C LYS A 402 14.28 -25.45 -22.05
N THR A 403 13.97 -24.48 -22.91
CA THR A 403 14.95 -23.67 -23.64
C THR A 403 14.58 -22.19 -23.58
N CYS A 404 15.56 -21.29 -23.70
CA CYS A 404 15.31 -19.86 -23.75
C CYS A 404 15.81 -19.23 -25.06
N SER A 405 15.15 -18.15 -25.48
CA SER A 405 15.51 -17.34 -26.63
C SER A 405 16.87 -16.69 -26.45
N THR A 406 17.63 -16.60 -27.53
CA THR A 406 18.88 -15.83 -27.59
C THR A 406 18.67 -14.40 -28.09
N ALA A 407 17.45 -14.04 -28.47
CA ALA A 407 17.10 -12.71 -28.96
C ALA A 407 16.06 -12.05 -28.04
N PRO A 408 16.30 -10.80 -27.60
CA PRO A 408 15.33 -10.07 -26.79
C PRO A 408 14.11 -9.64 -27.62
N GLU A 409 12.94 -9.69 -27.01
CA GLU A 409 11.67 -9.18 -27.53
C GLU A 409 11.35 -7.85 -26.83
N VAL A 410 10.96 -6.84 -27.61
CA VAL A 410 10.47 -5.56 -27.07
C VAL A 410 8.95 -5.52 -27.18
N ILE A 411 8.28 -5.30 -26.06
CA ILE A 411 6.82 -5.19 -25.95
C ILE A 411 6.49 -3.71 -25.72
N ASP A 412 5.66 -3.13 -26.59
CA ASP A 412 5.09 -1.80 -26.38
C ASP A 412 3.90 -1.91 -25.42
N VAL A 413 3.97 -1.21 -24.28
CA VAL A 413 2.92 -1.25 -23.25
C VAL A 413 1.57 -0.74 -23.79
N ALA A 414 1.54 0.18 -24.76
CA ALA A 414 0.27 0.60 -25.38
C ALA A 414 -0.36 -0.44 -26.30
N SER A 415 0.39 -1.48 -26.67
CA SER A 415 -0.13 -2.61 -27.44
C SER A 415 -0.60 -3.77 -26.55
N ALA A 416 -0.33 -3.72 -25.24
CA ALA A 416 -0.68 -4.78 -24.31
C ALA A 416 -2.20 -5.01 -24.21
N PRO A 417 -2.70 -6.23 -23.97
CA PRO A 417 -4.14 -6.47 -23.93
C PRO A 417 -4.87 -5.59 -22.90
N ARG A 418 -6.04 -5.06 -23.29
CA ARG A 418 -6.91 -4.26 -22.42
C ARG A 418 -7.87 -5.14 -21.64
N MET A 419 -8.00 -4.87 -20.35
CA MET A 419 -9.07 -5.42 -19.52
C MET A 419 -10.37 -4.67 -19.85
N ASP A 420 -11.41 -5.42 -20.19
CA ASP A 420 -12.76 -4.88 -20.31
C ASP A 420 -13.22 -4.38 -18.93
N PRO A 421 -13.68 -3.12 -18.79
CA PRO A 421 -14.16 -2.58 -17.51
C PRO A 421 -15.25 -3.42 -16.84
N ALA A 422 -16.05 -4.16 -17.61
CA ALA A 422 -17.07 -5.07 -17.09
C ALA A 422 -16.49 -6.40 -16.56
N ASN A 423 -15.27 -6.78 -16.98
CA ASN A 423 -14.60 -8.00 -16.57
C ASN A 423 -13.57 -7.72 -15.47
N LYS A 424 -13.86 -8.16 -14.24
CA LYS A 424 -12.86 -8.20 -13.16
C LYS A 424 -11.95 -9.41 -13.37
N SER A 425 -10.88 -9.26 -14.16
CA SER A 425 -9.85 -10.32 -14.20
C SER A 425 -9.19 -10.43 -12.83
N LYS A 426 -9.18 -11.63 -12.26
CA LYS A 426 -8.41 -11.88 -11.04
C LYS A 426 -6.93 -11.89 -11.38
N LEU A 427 -6.18 -10.99 -10.77
CA LEU A 427 -4.73 -11.02 -10.87
C LEU A 427 -4.20 -12.14 -9.96
N VAL A 428 -3.15 -12.83 -10.42
CA VAL A 428 -2.42 -13.81 -9.61
C VAL A 428 -1.79 -13.10 -8.41
N GLY A 429 -1.70 -13.72 -7.24
CA GLY A 429 -0.95 -13.16 -6.10
C GLY A 429 0.55 -13.22 -6.37
N CYS A 430 1.30 -12.17 -6.05
CA CYS A 430 2.77 -12.18 -6.19
C CYS A 430 3.43 -12.48 -4.86
N ASP A 431 3.64 -13.77 -4.58
CA ASP A 431 3.99 -14.24 -3.24
C ASP A 431 5.45 -14.71 -3.10
N ASN A 432 6.28 -14.48 -4.13
CA ASN A 432 7.66 -14.95 -4.23
C ASN A 432 7.82 -16.49 -4.19
N ARG A 433 6.75 -17.25 -4.44
CA ARG A 433 6.77 -18.72 -4.50
C ARG A 433 6.51 -19.16 -5.93
N PRO A 434 7.51 -19.70 -6.65
CA PRO A 434 7.29 -20.31 -7.95
C PRO A 434 6.33 -21.51 -7.89
N SER A 435 6.34 -22.23 -6.78
CA SER A 435 5.49 -23.39 -6.51
C SER A 435 5.30 -23.58 -5.01
N TYR A 436 4.21 -24.22 -4.61
CA TYR A 436 3.96 -24.58 -3.22
C TYR A 436 4.50 -25.97 -2.89
N HIS A 437 5.08 -26.10 -1.71
CA HIS A 437 5.63 -27.35 -1.19
C HIS A 437 4.67 -28.13 -0.28
N VAL A 438 3.41 -27.68 -0.17
CA VAL A 438 2.33 -28.33 0.58
C VAL A 438 1.06 -28.39 -0.26
N ALA A 439 0.24 -29.41 -0.04
CA ALA A 439 -1.06 -29.54 -0.69
C ALA A 439 -2.07 -28.51 -0.16
N GLY A 440 -3.05 -28.14 -1.01
CA GLY A 440 -4.15 -27.25 -0.63
C GLY A 440 -3.89 -25.76 -0.83
N ALA A 441 -2.71 -25.38 -1.32
CA ALA A 441 -2.41 -24.00 -1.68
C ALA A 441 -3.26 -23.50 -2.87
N PRO A 442 -3.69 -22.22 -2.83
CA PRO A 442 -4.53 -21.65 -3.88
C PRO A 442 -3.74 -21.52 -5.19
N ALA A 443 -4.33 -21.99 -6.29
CA ALA A 443 -3.68 -21.99 -7.60
C ALA A 443 -3.46 -20.58 -8.18
N ASP A 444 -4.19 -19.59 -7.68
CA ASP A 444 -4.05 -18.18 -8.07
C ASP A 444 -3.08 -17.41 -7.17
N HIS A 445 -2.37 -18.09 -6.27
CA HIS A 445 -1.40 -17.52 -5.32
C HIS A 445 -1.96 -16.44 -4.37
N ASN A 446 -3.28 -16.28 -4.30
CA ASN A 446 -3.91 -15.30 -3.42
C ASN A 446 -4.20 -15.93 -2.05
N PHE A 447 -3.40 -15.57 -1.05
CA PHE A 447 -3.67 -15.91 0.35
C PHE A 447 -4.45 -14.77 0.99
N ALA A 448 -5.53 -15.12 1.69
CA ALA A 448 -6.20 -14.17 2.56
C ALA A 448 -5.26 -13.80 3.72
N ASN A 449 -5.16 -12.50 4.01
CA ASN A 449 -4.23 -11.94 4.99
C ASN A 449 -4.95 -11.11 6.07
N GLY A 450 -6.28 -11.04 6.06
CA GLY A 450 -7.05 -10.25 7.00
C GLY A 450 -7.04 -10.84 8.41
N LEU A 451 -7.44 -10.02 9.38
CA LEU A 451 -7.53 -10.41 10.78
C LEU A 451 -8.47 -11.60 10.98
N ASP A 452 -9.55 -11.67 10.20
CA ASP A 452 -10.62 -12.68 10.36
C ASP A 452 -10.54 -13.85 9.38
N ASP A 453 -9.71 -13.77 8.32
CA ASP A 453 -9.71 -14.74 7.22
C ASP A 453 -8.32 -15.29 6.83
N ALA A 454 -7.27 -14.95 7.60
CA ALA A 454 -5.89 -15.34 7.34
C ALA A 454 -5.72 -16.82 6.90
N THR A 455 -5.07 -17.04 5.76
CA THR A 455 -4.80 -18.37 5.22
C THR A 455 -3.47 -18.91 5.74
N VAL A 456 -3.51 -20.12 6.33
CA VAL A 456 -2.35 -20.84 6.84
C VAL A 456 -2.52 -22.29 6.41
N ILE A 457 -1.52 -22.84 5.72
CA ILE A 457 -1.58 -24.18 5.14
C ILE A 457 -0.43 -25.00 5.69
N GLU A 458 -0.78 -26.09 6.35
CA GLU A 458 0.16 -27.01 6.99
C GLU A 458 -0.12 -28.43 6.53
N GLY A 459 0.93 -29.22 6.34
CA GLY A 459 0.84 -30.64 6.04
C GLY A 459 2.21 -31.25 5.79
N LEU A 460 2.25 -32.51 5.36
CA LEU A 460 3.50 -33.10 4.85
C LEU A 460 3.98 -32.31 3.63
N ALA A 461 5.29 -32.04 3.58
CA ALA A 461 5.90 -31.49 2.38
C ALA A 461 5.69 -32.47 1.22
N LEU A 462 5.39 -31.96 0.01
CA LEU A 462 5.03 -32.79 -1.15
C LEU A 462 6.10 -33.83 -1.50
N GLU A 463 7.36 -33.53 -1.22
CA GLU A 463 8.50 -34.41 -1.47
C GLU A 463 8.80 -35.36 -0.30
N SER A 464 8.08 -35.26 0.81
CA SER A 464 8.28 -36.07 2.01
C SER A 464 7.27 -37.22 2.11
N ASP A 465 7.72 -38.35 2.64
CA ASP A 465 6.87 -39.51 2.91
C ASP A 465 6.62 -39.73 4.42
N ASP A 466 5.82 -40.75 4.75
CA ASP A 466 5.49 -41.12 6.14
C ASP A 466 6.72 -41.55 6.98
N THR A 467 7.87 -41.80 6.37
CA THR A 467 9.12 -42.17 7.04
C THR A 467 9.99 -40.94 7.31
N GLU A 468 10.06 -40.03 6.34
CA GLU A 468 10.75 -38.75 6.46
C GLU A 468 9.99 -37.79 7.38
N LYS A 469 8.65 -37.73 7.30
CA LYS A 469 7.79 -36.86 8.10
C LYS A 469 8.30 -35.43 8.19
N ILE A 470 8.70 -34.86 7.06
CA ILE A 470 9.04 -33.45 6.96
C ILE A 470 7.73 -32.71 6.68
N HIS A 471 7.37 -31.81 7.57
CA HIS A 471 6.19 -30.97 7.42
C HIS A 471 6.54 -29.66 6.72
N GLY A 472 5.60 -29.14 5.94
CA GLY A 472 5.64 -27.82 5.34
C GLY A 472 4.59 -26.91 5.96
N LEU A 473 4.87 -25.60 5.96
CA LEU A 473 3.95 -24.55 6.38
C LEU A 473 4.06 -23.37 5.42
N VAL A 474 2.94 -22.92 4.85
CA VAL A 474 2.87 -21.72 4.00
C VAL A 474 1.85 -20.74 4.57
N TRP A 475 2.27 -19.49 4.76
CA TRP A 475 1.43 -18.40 5.24
C TRP A 475 2.08 -17.04 4.97
N ASN A 476 1.28 -15.98 5.05
CA ASN A 476 1.68 -14.65 4.58
C ASN A 476 1.58 -13.54 5.62
N THR A 477 0.85 -13.75 6.72
CA THR A 477 0.62 -12.69 7.71
C THR A 477 0.83 -13.19 9.14
N LEU A 478 1.20 -12.28 10.03
CA LEU A 478 1.24 -12.45 11.48
C LEU A 478 0.23 -11.51 12.16
N TYR A 479 -0.82 -11.09 11.45
CA TYR A 479 -1.92 -10.26 11.96
C TYR A 479 -2.80 -11.02 12.95
N GLY A 480 -2.28 -11.27 14.14
CA GLY A 480 -3.02 -11.80 15.27
C GLY A 480 -2.66 -11.06 16.55
N ASP A 481 -3.44 -11.27 17.60
CA ASP A 481 -3.25 -10.61 18.89
C ASP A 481 -3.79 -11.52 20.02
N GLY A 482 -3.49 -12.83 19.93
CA GLY A 482 -3.78 -13.81 20.99
C GLY A 482 -4.72 -14.95 20.60
N GLU A 483 -5.31 -15.59 21.62
CA GLU A 483 -5.93 -16.91 21.49
C GLU A 483 -7.07 -17.01 20.49
N ASN A 484 -7.79 -15.91 20.25
CA ASN A 484 -9.01 -15.90 19.45
C ASN A 484 -8.78 -15.55 17.97
N TYR A 485 -7.57 -15.17 17.57
CA TYR A 485 -7.31 -14.80 16.19
C TYR A 485 -7.15 -16.04 15.29
N PRO A 486 -7.76 -16.06 14.09
CA PRO A 486 -7.65 -17.15 13.14
C PRO A 486 -6.22 -17.56 12.80
N VAL A 487 -5.32 -16.59 12.57
CA VAL A 487 -3.91 -16.88 12.24
C VAL A 487 -3.22 -17.59 13.40
N ASP A 488 -3.34 -17.06 14.62
CA ASP A 488 -2.69 -17.66 15.80
C ASP A 488 -3.21 -19.07 16.09
N THR A 489 -4.52 -19.27 15.95
CA THR A 489 -5.16 -20.59 16.11
C THR A 489 -4.59 -21.60 15.13
N LYS A 490 -4.46 -21.21 13.85
CA LYS A 490 -3.92 -22.08 12.80
C LYS A 490 -2.43 -22.35 13.00
N LEU A 491 -1.65 -21.35 13.40
CA LEU A 491 -0.22 -21.53 13.69
C LEU A 491 0.00 -22.43 14.92
N ARG A 492 -0.78 -22.29 15.99
CA ARG A 492 -0.72 -23.21 17.15
C ARG A 492 -1.12 -24.63 16.77
N LYS A 493 -2.12 -24.79 15.89
CA LYS A 493 -2.48 -26.11 15.35
C LYS A 493 -1.32 -26.72 14.55
N ALA A 494 -0.64 -25.91 13.73
CA ALA A 494 0.53 -26.34 12.97
C ALA A 494 1.67 -26.81 13.89
N THR A 495 2.06 -26.00 14.88
CA THR A 495 3.15 -26.39 15.81
C THR A 495 2.82 -27.64 16.62
N ASN A 496 1.55 -27.85 16.97
CA ASN A 496 1.10 -29.10 17.60
C ASN A 496 1.20 -30.32 16.66
N ALA A 497 0.96 -30.15 15.37
CA ALA A 497 1.10 -31.24 14.38
C ALA A 497 2.57 -31.70 14.24
N TRP A 498 3.53 -30.81 14.51
CA TRP A 498 4.95 -31.09 14.36
C TRP A 498 5.58 -31.85 15.53
N LEU A 499 4.87 -32.08 16.64
CA LEU A 499 5.40 -32.81 17.80
C LEU A 499 5.86 -34.25 17.49
N GLY A 500 5.47 -34.81 16.34
CA GLY A 500 5.93 -36.11 15.84
C GLY A 500 6.62 -36.05 14.47
N SER A 501 6.98 -34.86 13.99
CA SER A 501 7.71 -34.68 12.73
C SER A 501 9.20 -34.98 12.93
N ARG A 502 9.92 -35.20 11.83
CA ARG A 502 11.39 -35.25 11.87
C ARG A 502 12.03 -33.96 11.37
N GLY A 503 11.27 -33.09 10.71
CA GLY A 503 11.74 -31.79 10.23
C GLY A 503 10.57 -30.90 9.81
N VAL A 504 10.83 -29.59 9.71
CA VAL A 504 9.82 -28.59 9.34
C VAL A 504 10.43 -27.61 8.34
N ILE A 505 9.67 -27.28 7.30
CA ILE A 505 9.96 -26.21 6.34
C ILE A 505 8.87 -25.16 6.49
N GLN A 506 9.26 -23.95 6.83
CA GLN A 506 8.41 -22.79 7.04
C GLN A 506 8.61 -21.81 5.89
N ASP A 507 7.55 -21.42 5.19
CA ASP A 507 7.63 -20.55 4.01
C ASP A 507 6.81 -19.27 4.20
N HIS A 508 7.55 -18.21 4.55
CA HIS A 508 7.00 -16.90 4.88
C HIS A 508 7.43 -15.81 3.88
N ARG A 509 7.83 -16.18 2.65
CA ARG A 509 8.48 -15.27 1.69
C ARG A 509 7.69 -14.01 1.29
N GLU A 510 6.39 -13.94 1.55
CA GLU A 510 5.56 -12.73 1.36
C GLU A 510 5.21 -12.01 2.69
N GLY A 511 5.90 -12.28 3.81
CA GLY A 511 5.50 -11.86 5.16
C GLY A 511 5.06 -10.40 5.34
N HIS A 512 3.75 -10.17 5.50
CA HIS A 512 3.07 -8.86 5.61
C HIS A 512 3.13 -8.21 7.01
N GLY A 513 3.92 -8.75 7.92
CA GLY A 513 4.04 -8.26 9.28
C GLY A 513 2.89 -8.69 10.19
N GLY A 514 2.71 -7.95 11.28
CA GLY A 514 1.74 -8.25 12.34
C GLY A 514 2.33 -8.09 13.73
N THR A 515 2.13 -9.06 14.62
CA THR A 515 2.57 -8.94 16.02
C THR A 515 3.70 -9.90 16.36
N SER A 516 4.59 -9.45 17.27
CA SER A 516 5.68 -10.29 17.78
C SER A 516 5.16 -11.49 18.56
N GLN A 517 3.97 -11.37 19.16
CA GLN A 517 3.27 -12.43 19.87
C GLN A 517 2.88 -13.57 18.93
N THR A 518 2.31 -13.25 17.76
CA THR A 518 1.99 -14.25 16.73
C THR A 518 3.26 -14.89 16.17
N ALA A 519 4.32 -14.10 15.91
CA ALA A 519 5.63 -14.63 15.52
C ALA A 519 6.18 -15.63 16.56
N ASN A 520 5.98 -15.35 17.85
CA ASN A 520 6.50 -16.18 18.94
C ASN A 520 5.89 -17.59 18.99
N ILE A 521 4.72 -17.83 18.36
CA ILE A 521 4.15 -19.17 18.25
C ILE A 521 5.13 -20.11 17.53
N LEU A 522 5.78 -19.61 16.47
CA LEU A 522 6.74 -20.36 15.68
C LEU A 522 8.13 -20.36 16.32
N VAL A 523 8.57 -19.23 16.87
CA VAL A 523 9.85 -19.14 17.60
C VAL A 523 9.86 -20.11 18.78
N GLY A 524 8.78 -20.13 19.57
CA GLY A 524 8.63 -20.97 20.74
C GLY A 524 8.66 -22.47 20.45
N PHE A 525 8.44 -22.89 19.20
CA PHE A 525 8.61 -24.29 18.83
C PHE A 525 10.07 -24.72 18.90
N SER A 526 11.03 -23.88 18.49
CA SER A 526 12.43 -24.29 18.29
C SER A 526 13.47 -23.53 19.14
N ARG A 527 13.03 -22.61 20.01
CA ARG A 527 13.93 -21.74 20.80
C ARG A 527 13.54 -21.70 22.27
N GLY A 528 14.53 -21.82 23.15
CA GLY A 528 14.40 -21.47 24.58
C GLY A 528 14.04 -20.00 24.82
N VAL A 529 13.54 -19.66 26.01
CA VAL A 529 13.12 -18.29 26.37
C VAL A 529 14.30 -17.30 26.41
N PHE A 530 14.11 -16.12 25.81
CA PHE A 530 15.09 -15.02 25.80
C PHE A 530 14.44 -13.66 25.47
N VAL A 531 15.22 -12.57 25.58
CA VAL A 531 14.83 -11.22 25.13
C VAL A 531 15.67 -10.83 23.91
N PRO A 532 15.16 -10.99 22.67
CA PRO A 532 15.84 -10.64 21.43
C PRO A 532 16.08 -9.14 21.22
N MET A 533 15.21 -8.27 21.74
CA MET A 533 15.25 -6.83 21.46
C MET A 533 14.44 -6.04 22.48
N VAL A 534 14.69 -4.72 22.54
CA VAL A 534 13.83 -3.74 23.23
C VAL A 534 13.31 -2.72 22.22
N GLY A 535 12.01 -2.43 22.27
CA GLY A 535 11.39 -1.39 21.46
C GLY A 535 11.55 -0.01 22.11
N VAL A 536 12.09 0.97 21.40
CA VAL A 536 12.34 2.33 21.92
C VAL A 536 11.62 3.36 21.05
N MET A 537 10.54 3.89 21.59
CA MET A 537 9.80 5.00 21.00
C MET A 537 10.59 6.30 21.11
N ARG A 538 10.62 7.08 20.02
CA ARG A 538 11.20 8.42 20.08
C ARG A 538 10.31 9.32 20.93
N SER A 539 10.79 9.64 22.13
CA SER A 539 10.04 10.45 23.10
C SER A 539 10.44 11.93 23.09
N HIS A 540 11.64 12.23 22.59
CA HIS A 540 12.19 13.58 22.56
C HIS A 540 12.88 13.90 21.24
N ALA A 541 12.80 15.17 20.83
CA ALA A 541 13.43 15.66 19.60
C ALA A 541 14.96 15.49 19.58
N ASN A 542 15.62 15.55 20.73
CA ASN A 542 17.06 15.38 20.86
C ASN A 542 17.51 13.92 21.07
N ASP A 543 16.59 12.96 20.97
CA ASP A 543 16.91 11.54 21.01
C ASP A 543 17.50 11.10 19.66
N GLU A 544 18.82 11.16 19.57
CA GLU A 544 19.59 10.77 18.38
C GLU A 544 19.89 9.26 18.32
N GLY A 545 19.40 8.50 19.30
CA GLY A 545 19.71 7.09 19.49
C GLY A 545 21.09 6.85 20.07
N PRO A 546 21.48 5.58 20.24
CA PRO A 546 22.81 5.24 20.71
C PRO A 546 23.88 5.78 19.74
N ALA A 547 24.92 6.40 20.30
CA ALA A 547 26.07 6.88 19.54
C ALA A 547 26.93 5.70 19.04
N ASP A 548 26.96 4.60 19.79
CA ASP A 548 27.66 3.36 19.46
C ASP A 548 26.99 2.13 20.09
N ALA A 549 27.52 0.94 19.77
CA ALA A 549 27.01 -0.31 20.29
C ALA A 549 27.14 -0.46 21.82
N ALA A 550 28.10 0.22 22.46
CA ALA A 550 28.26 0.13 23.91
C ALA A 550 27.14 0.89 24.62
N GLU A 551 26.81 2.09 24.15
CA GLU A 551 25.65 2.85 24.62
C GLU A 551 24.34 2.12 24.32
N GLY A 552 24.17 1.58 23.10
CA GLY A 552 22.99 0.79 22.75
C GLY A 552 22.81 -0.42 23.67
N LYS A 553 23.90 -1.10 24.03
CA LYS A 553 23.87 -2.23 24.96
C LYS A 553 23.51 -1.79 26.37
N GLN A 554 23.92 -0.60 26.79
CA GLN A 554 23.49 -0.03 28.06
C GLN A 554 21.97 0.19 28.05
N ILE A 555 21.43 0.84 27.02
CA ILE A 555 19.99 1.07 26.84
C ILE A 555 19.23 -0.26 26.86
N PHE A 556 19.70 -1.27 26.12
CA PHE A 556 19.10 -2.61 26.13
C PHE A 556 19.03 -3.18 27.54
N ASN A 557 20.14 -3.18 28.28
CA ASN A 557 20.20 -3.76 29.62
C ASN A 557 19.31 -3.02 30.64
N GLU A 558 19.14 -1.70 30.48
CA GLU A 558 18.26 -0.88 31.32
C GLU A 558 16.78 -1.14 31.02
N LEU A 559 16.42 -1.37 29.75
CA LEU A 559 15.03 -1.45 29.31
C LEU A 559 14.50 -2.88 29.15
N LYS A 560 15.35 -3.91 29.03
CA LYS A 560 14.94 -5.29 28.72
C LYS A 560 13.90 -5.89 29.66
N ASP A 561 13.86 -5.47 30.92
CA ASP A 561 12.93 -6.01 31.91
C ASP A 561 11.56 -5.31 31.88
N VAL A 562 11.43 -4.20 31.14
CA VAL A 562 10.19 -3.40 31.04
C VAL A 562 9.65 -3.35 29.61
N LEU A 563 10.52 -3.17 28.62
CA LEU A 563 10.21 -3.01 27.20
C LEU A 563 10.77 -4.15 26.34
N GLY A 564 11.39 -5.16 26.96
CA GLY A 564 11.92 -6.31 26.24
C GLY A 564 10.81 -7.16 25.62
N VAL A 565 10.97 -7.47 24.34
CA VAL A 565 10.13 -8.46 23.67
C VAL A 565 10.55 -9.83 24.18
N MET A 566 9.67 -10.55 24.85
CA MET A 566 9.93 -11.93 25.30
C MET A 566 9.66 -12.90 24.14
N ALA A 567 10.62 -13.77 23.85
CA ALA A 567 10.51 -14.78 22.80
C ALA A 567 10.96 -16.17 23.27
N GLY A 568 10.54 -17.22 22.56
CA GLY A 568 10.85 -18.61 22.86
C GLY A 568 9.85 -19.30 23.79
N SER A 569 10.18 -20.53 24.18
CA SER A 569 9.40 -21.40 25.07
C SER A 569 10.28 -22.04 26.13
N ASN A 570 9.69 -22.43 27.27
CA ASN A 570 10.38 -23.21 28.29
C ASN A 570 10.54 -24.70 27.91
N THR A 571 9.85 -25.14 26.86
CA THR A 571 9.89 -26.52 26.35
C THR A 571 10.07 -26.52 24.82
N PRO A 572 11.21 -26.03 24.30
CA PRO A 572 11.46 -26.00 22.86
C PRO A 572 11.85 -27.39 22.32
N HIS A 573 11.56 -27.63 21.05
CA HIS A 573 11.97 -28.80 20.27
C HIS A 573 13.23 -28.49 19.45
N GLU A 574 14.36 -28.30 20.15
CA GLU A 574 15.65 -27.93 19.52
C GLU A 574 16.29 -29.09 18.72
N ASP A 575 15.74 -30.30 18.84
CA ASP A 575 16.17 -31.49 18.15
C ASP A 575 15.54 -31.67 16.76
N ILE A 576 14.44 -30.97 16.48
CA ILE A 576 13.75 -30.99 15.18
C ILE A 576 14.34 -29.88 14.29
N PRO A 577 14.94 -30.20 13.13
CA PRO A 577 15.40 -29.19 12.18
C PRO A 577 14.26 -28.36 11.59
N VAL A 578 14.41 -27.04 11.63
CA VAL A 578 13.47 -26.05 11.11
C VAL A 578 14.18 -25.18 10.07
N ALA A 579 13.71 -25.24 8.82
CA ALA A 579 14.11 -24.32 7.76
C ALA A 579 13.07 -23.20 7.63
N LEU A 580 13.51 -21.94 7.52
CA LEU A 580 12.64 -20.79 7.26
C LEU A 580 13.02 -20.13 5.93
N LEU A 581 12.08 -20.02 5.01
CA LEU A 581 12.25 -19.40 3.70
C LEU A 581 11.73 -17.96 3.77
N LEU A 582 12.57 -17.02 3.36
CA LEU A 582 12.38 -15.57 3.50
C LEU A 582 12.62 -14.85 2.19
N THR A 583 11.96 -13.71 1.98
CA THR A 583 12.22 -12.83 0.83
C THR A 583 11.77 -11.39 1.11
N TRP A 584 10.46 -11.14 1.18
CA TRP A 584 9.91 -9.78 1.24
C TRP A 584 9.63 -9.27 2.66
N ASP A 585 9.63 -10.15 3.64
CA ASP A 585 9.26 -9.96 5.05
C ASP A 585 9.47 -8.55 5.66
N VAL A 586 8.39 -7.99 6.23
CA VAL A 586 8.35 -6.67 6.90
C VAL A 586 7.81 -6.75 8.35
N SER A 587 8.27 -5.88 9.25
CA SER A 587 7.67 -5.68 10.59
C SER A 587 7.75 -6.92 11.48
N ALA A 588 6.64 -7.47 12.02
CA ALA A 588 6.72 -8.74 12.75
C ALA A 588 7.28 -9.90 11.91
N SER A 589 7.22 -9.80 10.58
CA SER A 589 7.90 -10.73 9.67
C SER A 589 9.41 -10.48 9.58
N ASP A 590 9.94 -9.31 9.99
CA ASP A 590 11.36 -9.12 10.32
C ASP A 590 11.68 -9.72 11.71
N PHE A 591 10.76 -9.57 12.68
CA PHE A 591 10.96 -10.09 14.03
C PHE A 591 11.05 -11.61 14.06
N LEU A 592 10.18 -12.31 13.33
CA LEU A 592 10.18 -13.78 13.26
C LEU A 592 11.56 -14.37 12.91
N PRO A 593 12.18 -14.06 11.75
CA PRO A 593 13.48 -14.58 11.39
C PRO A 593 14.57 -14.10 12.34
N TYR A 594 14.51 -12.86 12.83
CA TYR A 594 15.48 -12.36 13.80
C TYR A 594 15.46 -13.17 15.11
N MET A 595 14.28 -13.52 15.60
CA MET A 595 14.09 -14.30 16.82
C MET A 595 14.39 -15.80 16.63
N LEU A 596 14.11 -16.35 15.45
CA LEU A 596 14.42 -17.74 15.12
C LEU A 596 15.92 -17.97 14.93
N LYS A 597 16.63 -17.00 14.34
CA LYS A 597 18.04 -17.12 13.96
C LYS A 597 18.94 -17.46 15.15
N GLY A 598 19.89 -18.37 14.91
CA GLY A 598 20.82 -18.87 15.93
C GLY A 598 20.28 -20.04 16.77
N GLY A 599 19.08 -20.56 16.47
CA GLY A 599 18.60 -21.82 17.07
C GLY A 599 19.48 -23.01 16.66
N ALA A 600 19.59 -24.02 17.54
CA ALA A 600 20.55 -25.12 17.36
C ALA A 600 20.40 -25.89 16.04
N LYS A 601 19.14 -26.12 15.62
CA LYS A 601 18.79 -26.70 14.31
C LYS A 601 17.81 -25.81 13.56
N VAL A 602 18.10 -24.51 13.51
CA VAL A 602 17.34 -23.55 12.71
C VAL A 602 18.23 -23.03 11.59
N ARG A 603 17.67 -22.89 10.39
CA ARG A 603 18.39 -22.32 9.25
C ARG A 603 17.46 -21.47 8.39
N LEU A 604 17.90 -20.27 8.05
CA LEU A 604 17.16 -19.34 7.21
C LEU A 604 17.68 -19.38 5.76
N PHE A 605 16.77 -19.38 4.80
CA PHE A 605 17.05 -19.46 3.37
C PHE A 605 16.38 -18.30 2.63
N GLY A 606 17.09 -17.66 1.70
CA GLY A 606 16.50 -16.61 0.87
C GLY A 606 17.55 -15.89 0.02
N PRO A 607 17.13 -15.03 -0.91
CA PRO A 607 18.03 -14.39 -1.87
C PRO A 607 18.75 -13.14 -1.32
N GLY A 608 18.32 -12.63 -0.16
CA GLY A 608 18.81 -11.38 0.43
C GLY A 608 18.19 -11.14 1.82
N PRO A 609 18.53 -10.01 2.47
CA PRO A 609 17.95 -9.65 3.76
C PRO A 609 16.43 -9.43 3.68
N THR A 610 15.75 -9.48 4.83
CA THR A 610 14.38 -8.96 5.00
C THR A 610 14.37 -7.42 4.98
N MET A 611 13.23 -6.76 5.18
CA MET A 611 13.14 -5.29 5.02
C MET A 611 13.90 -4.48 6.05
N GLY A 612 14.15 -5.04 7.24
CA GLY A 612 14.75 -4.31 8.33
C GLY A 612 13.79 -3.31 8.96
N ALA A 613 12.48 -3.54 8.93
CA ALA A 613 11.48 -2.65 9.48
C ALA A 613 11.20 -3.01 10.95
N PHE A 614 12.17 -2.77 11.84
CA PHE A 614 12.11 -3.17 13.25
C PHE A 614 11.41 -2.17 14.18
N GLY A 615 10.46 -1.39 13.64
CA GLY A 615 9.73 -0.37 14.37
C GLY A 615 8.22 -0.55 14.32
N THR A 616 7.54 0.46 14.87
CA THR A 616 6.11 0.72 14.71
C THR A 616 5.92 2.18 14.35
N PHE A 617 4.68 2.60 14.06
CA PHE A 617 4.38 3.90 13.49
C PHE A 617 3.20 4.57 14.16
N TYR A 618 3.14 5.89 14.01
CA TYR A 618 1.91 6.64 14.19
C TYR A 618 1.25 6.89 12.85
N GLN A 619 -0.05 6.64 12.78
CA GLN A 619 -0.88 7.06 11.66
C GLN A 619 -1.43 8.45 11.91
N TYR A 620 -1.50 9.21 10.83
CA TYR A 620 -2.05 10.55 10.82
C TYR A 620 -2.99 10.69 9.63
N SER A 621 -4.01 11.52 9.80
CA SER A 621 -4.94 11.88 8.75
C SER A 621 -5.02 13.41 8.63
N TYR A 622 -5.18 13.88 7.41
CA TYR A 622 -5.59 15.25 7.12
C TYR A 622 -7.02 15.23 6.62
N TRP A 623 -7.93 15.68 7.48
CA TRP A 623 -9.34 16.07 7.24
C TRP A 623 -9.90 15.66 5.86
N GLY A 624 -10.20 14.38 5.71
CA GLY A 624 -10.99 13.88 4.58
C GLY A 624 -10.23 13.17 3.47
N GLY A 625 -8.89 13.13 3.43
CA GLY A 625 -8.27 12.74 2.15
C GLY A 625 -6.84 12.27 2.00
N LEU A 626 -5.94 12.61 2.92
CA LEU A 626 -4.56 12.13 2.83
C LEU A 626 -4.21 11.47 4.16
N LEU A 627 -3.92 10.18 4.09
CA LEU A 627 -3.41 9.40 5.19
C LEU A 627 -1.90 9.28 5.04
N TRP A 628 -1.19 9.34 6.15
CA TRP A 628 0.22 8.96 6.17
C TRP A 628 0.60 8.37 7.50
N SER A 629 1.64 7.56 7.45
CA SER A 629 2.26 6.94 8.61
C SER A 629 3.68 7.47 8.74
N ILE A 630 4.15 7.65 9.97
CA ILE A 630 5.56 7.95 10.27
C ILE A 630 6.02 6.96 11.32
N SER A 631 7.07 6.21 11.01
CA SER A 631 7.73 5.31 11.95
C SER A 631 8.24 6.06 13.17
N ALA A 632 7.90 5.56 14.35
CA ALA A 632 8.04 6.23 15.64
C ALA A 632 8.81 5.41 16.69
N GLU A 633 9.23 4.20 16.32
CA GLU A 633 10.04 3.30 17.15
C GLU A 633 11.20 2.72 16.35
N ASP A 634 12.28 2.39 17.04
CA ASP A 634 13.31 1.48 16.57
C ASP A 634 13.56 0.42 17.66
N SER A 635 14.02 -0.77 17.27
CA SER A 635 14.38 -1.83 18.21
C SER A 635 15.89 -1.88 18.42
N ILE A 636 16.33 -2.18 19.64
CA ILE A 636 17.75 -2.34 19.98
C ILE A 636 18.04 -3.78 20.38
N SER A 637 19.10 -4.36 19.82
CA SER A 637 19.57 -5.71 20.12
C SER A 637 20.34 -5.82 21.45
N PRO A 638 20.54 -7.04 21.99
CA PRO A 638 21.43 -7.29 23.14
C PRO A 638 22.88 -6.84 22.95
N GLU A 639 23.32 -6.77 21.70
CA GLU A 639 24.64 -6.27 21.29
C GLU A 639 24.68 -4.74 21.20
N GLY A 640 23.53 -4.07 21.34
CA GLY A 640 23.39 -2.63 21.29
C GLY A 640 23.21 -2.06 19.88
N ILE A 641 22.78 -2.89 18.94
CA ILE A 641 22.56 -2.48 17.54
C ILE A 641 21.11 -2.04 17.37
N ALA A 642 20.91 -0.82 16.86
CA ALA A 642 19.63 -0.38 16.31
C ALA A 642 19.27 -1.25 15.11
N LEU A 643 18.06 -1.78 15.05
CA LEU A 643 17.70 -2.81 14.08
C LEU A 643 17.02 -2.24 12.83
N SER A 644 16.34 -1.10 12.92
CA SER A 644 15.71 -0.51 11.73
C SER A 644 16.76 -0.09 10.70
N GLY A 645 16.58 -0.54 9.45
CA GLY A 645 17.56 -0.41 8.37
C GLY A 645 18.57 -1.56 8.26
N HIS A 646 18.41 -2.61 9.07
CA HIS A 646 19.23 -3.81 9.04
C HIS A 646 18.35 -5.07 8.96
N GLY A 647 18.03 -5.49 7.74
CA GLY A 647 17.25 -6.70 7.50
C GLY A 647 17.96 -7.97 7.93
N VAL A 648 17.19 -9.00 8.24
CA VAL A 648 17.72 -10.30 8.65
C VAL A 648 18.28 -11.02 7.43
N ILE A 649 19.61 -11.05 7.33
CA ILE A 649 20.31 -11.82 6.30
C ILE A 649 20.06 -13.32 6.54
N PRO A 650 19.59 -14.10 5.56
CA PRO A 650 19.47 -15.56 5.68
C PRO A 650 20.81 -16.24 6.00
N ASP A 651 20.75 -17.43 6.60
CA ASP A 651 21.96 -18.21 6.86
C ASP A 651 22.54 -18.83 5.59
N GLU A 652 21.67 -19.14 4.63
CA GLU A 652 21.99 -19.60 3.28
C GLU A 652 21.42 -18.60 2.27
N LEU A 653 22.31 -17.89 1.57
CA LEU A 653 21.92 -17.02 0.46
C LEU A 653 21.67 -17.88 -0.78
N VAL A 654 20.39 -18.14 -1.05
CA VAL A 654 19.93 -18.96 -2.17
C VAL A 654 19.16 -18.10 -3.14
N VAL A 655 19.69 -17.93 -4.34
CA VAL A 655 19.07 -17.14 -5.40
C VAL A 655 18.36 -18.10 -6.38
N PRO A 656 17.07 -17.87 -6.68
CA PRO A 656 16.31 -18.64 -7.68
C PRO A 656 17.01 -18.74 -9.03
N LEU A 657 17.05 -19.94 -9.61
CA LEU A 657 17.65 -20.19 -10.93
C LEU A 657 16.60 -20.11 -12.03
N GLN A 658 16.94 -19.49 -13.17
CA GLN A 658 16.08 -19.47 -14.35
C GLN A 658 15.78 -20.89 -14.85
N SER A 659 16.79 -21.78 -14.84
CA SER A 659 16.62 -23.18 -15.21
C SER A 659 15.67 -23.99 -14.31
N ASP A 660 15.62 -23.65 -13.03
CA ASP A 660 14.67 -24.26 -12.08
C ASP A 660 13.24 -23.77 -12.33
N LEU A 661 13.04 -22.45 -12.53
CA LEU A 661 11.73 -21.88 -12.87
C LEU A 661 11.16 -22.48 -14.16
N VAL A 662 11.99 -22.59 -15.20
CA VAL A 662 11.61 -23.23 -16.48
C VAL A 662 11.24 -24.71 -16.28
N SER A 663 11.81 -25.35 -15.26
CA SER A 663 11.51 -26.74 -14.90
C SER A 663 10.36 -26.90 -13.89
N GLY A 664 9.71 -25.81 -13.48
CA GLY A 664 8.65 -25.81 -12.47
C GLY A 664 9.15 -26.13 -11.06
N LYS A 665 10.39 -25.77 -10.75
CA LYS A 665 11.03 -25.98 -9.45
C LYS A 665 11.24 -24.68 -8.69
N ASP A 666 11.34 -24.82 -7.37
CA ASP A 666 11.67 -23.73 -6.46
C ASP A 666 13.04 -23.97 -5.84
N THR A 667 14.05 -23.23 -6.33
CA THR A 667 15.45 -23.36 -5.87
C THR A 667 15.60 -23.16 -4.36
N VAL A 668 14.83 -22.23 -3.77
CA VAL A 668 14.97 -21.89 -2.34
C VAL A 668 14.41 -23.03 -1.48
N HIS A 669 13.26 -23.56 -1.87
CA HIS A 669 12.68 -24.74 -1.23
C HIS A 669 13.56 -25.97 -1.37
N ASP A 670 14.06 -26.26 -2.57
CA ASP A 670 14.93 -27.42 -2.82
C ASP A 670 16.19 -27.38 -1.93
N ALA A 671 16.79 -26.19 -1.74
CA ALA A 671 17.92 -26.00 -0.85
C ALA A 671 17.56 -26.24 0.63
N ALA A 672 16.43 -25.72 1.08
CA ALA A 672 15.92 -25.92 2.43
C ALA A 672 15.63 -27.40 2.73
N LEU A 673 14.93 -28.08 1.82
CA LEU A 673 14.61 -29.51 1.92
C LEU A 673 15.88 -30.37 1.97
N ALA A 674 16.88 -30.06 1.14
CA ALA A 674 18.16 -30.75 1.15
C ALA A 674 18.89 -30.59 2.50
N TRP A 675 18.85 -29.40 3.10
CA TRP A 675 19.42 -29.15 4.42
C TRP A 675 18.67 -29.90 5.52
N VAL A 676 17.33 -29.85 5.55
CA VAL A 676 16.53 -30.58 6.54
C VAL A 676 16.86 -32.08 6.49
N ARG A 677 16.87 -32.68 5.30
CA ARG A 677 17.23 -34.10 5.08
C ARG A 677 18.62 -34.45 5.63
N LYS A 678 19.59 -33.55 5.48
CA LYS A 678 20.94 -33.73 6.02
C LYS A 678 20.96 -33.73 7.55
N GLU A 679 20.09 -32.94 8.19
CA GLU A 679 19.96 -32.87 9.65
C GLU A 679 19.15 -34.03 10.25
N LEU A 680 18.40 -34.79 9.44
CA LEU A 680 17.63 -35.95 9.88
C LEU A 680 18.47 -37.16 10.33
N LYS A 681 19.81 -37.10 10.26
CA LYS A 681 20.81 -38.19 10.40
C LYS A 681 20.27 -39.49 11.05
N PRO A 682 20.56 -40.65 10.42
CA PRO A 682 19.78 -41.90 10.40
C PRO A 682 18.99 -42.29 11.65
#